data_AF-A0A356QGG1-F1
#
_entry.id   AF-A0A356QGG1-F1
#
_cell.length_a   1.000
_cell.length_b   1.000
_cell.length_c   1.000
_cell.angle_alpha   90.00
_cell.angle_beta   90.00
_cell.angle_gamma   90.00
#
_symmetry.space_group_name_H-M   'P 1'
#
loop_
_entity.id
_entity.type
_entity.pdbx_description
1 polymer ?
#
loop_
_entity_poly.entity_id
_entity_poly.type
_entity_poly.pdbx_seq_one_letter_code
_entity_poly.pdbx_strand_id
1 'polypeptide(L)'
;MLANPLPTANALAAPWFGSSNDSAALPGGEALASMMDPFGFGRAAVSYWRDSVERNILYWDVMRERGNQYLEHMEQTKPNVLGFETEVLVDGRTLPNPTNYELLRELPPKNIQIDPQKRPFVVIDPRAGHGPGIGGFKPDSELGVALKAGHPCYFIGFLPFPEPGQTVEDVVESEVAFLRHVIALHPETTEKPMVVGNCQAGWQIMMAAALEPEVFGPILIAGAPLSYWAGEHGKAPMRYTGGMTGGSWITALTSDIGNGLFDGAWLVQNFERLNPANTYWKKQYHLYANIDTESKRYLEFERWWGGHVVLGGNEIQYIVDNLFVGNRLSTAQLVTRDGRRIDLRNVRSPVVVFCSRGDDITPPPQALGWIRDLYAGEEDIIANEQTIIYCLHDTTGHLGILVSGSVSRKEHSEFTANMDYIDVMPPGLYETTISHADEHTDAELIERDYLLEFAPRNFEELDRDVMHQPEDDRRFATVARISEINLGFYRLYVQPWIQSIMTPEAARWIRRMHPIRLGYKLMSDRNPLTVPLPVMADYVRRHRQPVEQDNIFKALELMASDQIVVSLNAWRDLRDSSTERLFMDIYGQPLLQAAVGLYGDAHVHRRRPGAEPEHRRFIENRQNELRHKIAQGGPHEAVMRSVIYVLGGAPATDERNFKRLRASRAELEPSTSLSEFKRLVREQFFILKLDREQALNTLPELLKGQTGEEIDNYISHLEHVFAASGELTEHAANRFDQVKALFDKARPGALAAPAPETAPTPDSAVATAEIAAEASNTVTAEKAQESSVEAPKKKPATRPAGQRRSSPRKR
;
A
#
# COMPACT_ATOMS: atom_id res chain seq x y z
N MET A 1 33.07 -31.72 4.06
CA MET A 1 33.60 -30.70 5.00
C MET A 1 32.71 -29.47 4.81
N LEU A 2 31.77 -29.19 5.70
CA LEU A 2 31.95 -28.67 7.08
C LEU A 2 32.40 -27.20 7.10
N ALA A 3 31.45 -26.28 6.91
CA ALA A 3 31.38 -24.94 7.54
C ALA A 3 30.20 -24.13 6.96
N ASN A 4 28.96 -24.38 7.41
CA ASN A 4 27.88 -23.39 7.28
C ASN A 4 27.72 -22.68 8.64
N PRO A 5 27.77 -21.34 8.71
CA PRO A 5 27.38 -20.62 9.92
C PRO A 5 25.86 -20.72 10.13
N LEU A 6 25.45 -20.85 11.39
CA LEU A 6 24.05 -20.82 11.79
C LEU A 6 23.53 -19.36 11.76
N PRO A 7 22.44 -19.05 11.04
CA PRO A 7 21.68 -17.83 11.29
C PRO A 7 21.05 -17.90 12.68
N THR A 8 21.00 -16.77 13.38
CA THR A 8 20.49 -16.69 14.76
C THR A 8 18.96 -16.79 14.80
N ALA A 9 18.45 -17.71 15.62
CA ALA A 9 17.01 -17.87 15.81
C ALA A 9 16.44 -16.78 16.74
N ASN A 10 16.03 -15.64 16.17
CA ASN A 10 15.36 -14.56 16.92
C ASN A 10 14.42 -13.75 16.02
N ALA A 11 13.29 -14.35 15.59
CA ALA A 11 12.40 -13.77 14.58
C ALA A 11 10.90 -14.16 14.73
N LEU A 12 10.34 -14.16 15.96
CA LEU A 12 8.90 -14.44 16.20
C LEU A 12 8.29 -13.58 17.33
N ALA A 13 8.37 -12.26 17.19
CA ALA A 13 7.73 -11.28 18.10
C ALA A 13 6.59 -10.54 17.39
N ALA A 14 5.34 -10.95 17.64
CA ALA A 14 4.17 -10.24 17.11
C ALA A 14 3.89 -8.97 17.94
N PRO A 15 3.73 -7.78 17.34
CA PRO A 15 3.76 -6.49 18.06
C PRO A 15 2.58 -6.22 19.01
N TRP A 16 1.57 -7.11 19.05
CA TRP A 16 0.55 -7.10 20.11
C TRP A 16 1.09 -7.60 21.47
N PHE A 17 2.21 -8.31 21.52
CA PHE A 17 2.85 -8.74 22.77
C PHE A 17 4.14 -7.93 22.95
N GLY A 18 4.09 -6.93 23.84
CA GLY A 18 5.27 -6.13 24.18
C GLY A 18 6.40 -7.03 24.67
N SER A 19 7.58 -6.90 24.06
CA SER A 19 8.74 -7.72 24.38
C SER A 19 9.40 -7.27 25.69
N SER A 20 8.83 -7.68 26.83
CA SER A 20 9.53 -7.72 28.10
C SER A 20 10.63 -8.80 28.01
N ASN A 21 11.73 -8.47 27.34
CA ASN A 21 12.86 -9.37 27.11
C ASN A 21 13.77 -9.45 28.34
N ASP A 22 13.16 -9.54 29.53
CA ASP A 22 13.83 -9.78 30.79
C ASP A 22 14.27 -11.24 30.82
N SER A 23 15.44 -11.49 30.22
CA SER A 23 16.19 -12.74 30.41
C SER A 23 16.77 -12.77 31.84
N ALA A 24 15.89 -12.80 32.84
CA ALA A 24 16.25 -12.97 34.23
C ALA A 24 17.05 -14.27 34.37
N ALA A 25 18.30 -14.15 34.81
CA ALA A 25 19.16 -15.31 34.97
C ALA A 25 18.56 -16.27 36.00
N LEU A 26 18.29 -17.52 35.58
CA LEU A 26 17.64 -18.53 36.42
C LEU A 26 18.38 -18.67 37.77
N PRO A 27 17.70 -18.50 38.92
CA PRO A 27 18.28 -18.69 40.25
C PRO A 27 18.42 -20.18 40.58
N GLY A 28 19.24 -20.89 39.78
CA GLY A 28 19.35 -22.36 39.82
C GLY A 28 19.85 -22.94 41.15
N GLY A 29 20.42 -22.12 42.04
CA GLY A 29 20.87 -22.55 43.36
C GLY A 29 19.72 -22.94 44.30
N GLU A 30 18.67 -22.12 44.39
CA GLU A 30 17.59 -22.32 45.36
C GLU A 30 16.53 -23.31 44.85
N ALA A 31 16.24 -23.30 43.55
CA ALA A 31 15.40 -24.32 42.93
C ALA A 31 15.98 -25.75 43.12
N LEU A 32 17.30 -25.94 43.00
CA LEU A 32 17.97 -27.21 43.29
C LEU A 32 17.98 -27.56 44.78
N ALA A 33 18.12 -26.57 45.67
CA ALA A 33 18.00 -26.80 47.11
C ALA A 33 16.61 -27.34 47.49
N SER A 34 15.54 -26.85 46.84
CA SER A 34 14.17 -27.35 47.06
C SER A 34 13.97 -28.83 46.72
N MET A 35 14.76 -29.40 45.80
CA MET A 35 14.73 -30.83 45.48
C MET A 35 15.41 -31.70 46.56
N MET A 36 16.22 -31.11 47.44
CA MET A 36 16.94 -31.82 48.49
C MET A 36 16.23 -31.78 49.86
N ASP A 37 15.17 -30.97 50.01
CA ASP A 37 14.24 -31.03 51.15
C ASP A 37 12.88 -31.61 50.69
N PRO A 38 12.52 -32.84 51.13
CA PRO A 38 11.21 -33.44 50.85
C PRO A 38 10.01 -32.58 51.31
N PHE A 39 10.16 -31.77 52.35
CA PHE A 39 9.10 -30.89 52.84
C PHE A 39 9.00 -29.60 51.98
N GLY A 40 10.12 -29.03 51.56
CA GLY A 40 10.22 -27.95 50.59
C GLY A 40 9.59 -28.31 49.26
N PHE A 41 9.98 -29.44 48.66
CA PHE A 41 9.39 -29.95 47.42
C PHE A 41 7.87 -30.17 47.55
N GLY A 42 7.41 -30.77 48.64
CA GLY A 42 5.98 -30.97 48.91
C GLY A 42 5.20 -29.66 49.07
N ARG A 43 5.79 -28.65 49.73
CA ARG A 43 5.19 -27.30 49.84
C ARG A 43 5.12 -26.59 48.49
N ALA A 44 6.19 -26.66 47.69
CA ALA A 44 6.25 -26.08 46.36
C ALA A 44 5.20 -26.70 45.42
N ALA A 45 4.96 -28.01 45.52
CA ALA A 45 3.91 -28.71 44.78
C ALA A 45 2.51 -28.23 45.17
N VAL A 46 2.23 -28.08 46.47
CA VAL A 46 0.93 -27.64 46.98
C VAL A 46 0.63 -26.18 46.65
N SER A 47 1.62 -25.28 46.76
CA SER A 47 1.44 -23.87 46.40
C SER A 47 1.22 -23.69 44.89
N TYR A 48 1.99 -24.39 44.05
CA TYR A 48 1.77 -24.43 42.60
C TYR A 48 0.41 -25.04 42.23
N TRP A 49 -0.02 -26.12 42.88
CA TRP A 49 -1.32 -26.75 42.60
C TRP A 49 -2.47 -25.79 42.93
N ARG A 50 -2.42 -25.12 44.09
CA ARG A 50 -3.41 -24.10 44.48
C ARG A 50 -3.45 -22.96 43.46
N ASP A 51 -2.29 -22.36 43.15
CA ASP A 51 -2.17 -21.29 42.15
C ASP A 51 -2.70 -21.73 40.77
N SER A 52 -2.39 -22.94 40.34
CA SER A 52 -2.88 -23.50 39.06
C SER A 52 -4.40 -23.65 39.04
N VAL A 53 -5.02 -24.10 40.14
CA VAL A 53 -6.48 -24.18 40.27
C VAL A 53 -7.11 -22.79 40.28
N GLU A 54 -6.54 -21.84 41.04
CA GLU A 54 -6.98 -20.44 41.05
C GLU A 54 -6.94 -19.81 39.65
N ARG A 55 -5.80 -19.91 38.95
CA ARG A 55 -5.65 -19.39 37.58
C ARG A 55 -6.56 -20.08 36.58
N ASN A 56 -6.82 -21.38 36.72
CA ASN A 56 -7.80 -22.09 35.88
C ASN A 56 -9.21 -21.52 36.06
N ILE A 57 -9.66 -21.32 37.31
CA ILE A 57 -10.99 -20.75 37.60
C ILE A 57 -11.13 -19.36 36.97
N LEU A 58 -10.13 -18.50 37.15
CA LEU A 58 -10.11 -17.16 36.57
C LEU A 58 -10.06 -17.17 35.03
N TYR A 59 -9.26 -18.05 34.44
CA TYR A 59 -9.19 -18.24 32.98
C TYR A 59 -10.55 -18.67 32.40
N TRP A 60 -11.23 -19.64 33.02
CA TRP A 60 -12.55 -20.07 32.55
C TRP A 60 -13.62 -18.98 32.72
N ASP A 61 -13.51 -18.13 33.75
CA ASP A 61 -14.38 -16.96 33.91
C ASP A 61 -14.15 -15.90 32.81
N VAL A 62 -12.89 -15.60 32.46
CA VAL A 62 -12.58 -14.72 31.31
C VAL A 62 -13.06 -15.32 29.99
N MET A 63 -12.92 -16.64 29.80
CA MET A 63 -13.43 -17.31 28.61
C MET A 63 -14.97 -17.29 28.52
N ARG A 64 -15.66 -17.25 29.68
CA ARG A 64 -17.11 -17.05 29.80
C ARG A 64 -17.52 -15.60 29.50
N GLU A 65 -16.82 -14.62 30.07
CA GLU A 65 -17.02 -13.19 29.76
C GLU A 65 -16.82 -12.89 28.27
N ARG A 66 -15.83 -13.52 27.64
CA ARG A 66 -15.55 -13.45 26.21
C ARG A 66 -16.73 -13.92 25.36
N GLY A 67 -17.32 -15.07 25.68
CA GLY A 67 -18.49 -15.57 24.96
C GLY A 67 -19.76 -14.74 25.23
N ASN A 68 -19.90 -14.17 26.43
CA ASN A 68 -20.96 -13.19 26.71
C ASN A 68 -20.83 -11.93 25.84
N GLN A 69 -19.64 -11.30 25.81
CA GLN A 69 -19.38 -10.12 24.98
C GLN A 69 -19.58 -10.40 23.50
N TYR A 70 -19.19 -11.58 23.01
CA TYR A 70 -19.49 -12.03 21.65
C TYR A 70 -21.01 -12.11 21.39
N LEU A 71 -21.79 -12.68 22.31
CA LEU A 71 -23.24 -12.79 22.13
C LEU A 71 -23.96 -11.43 22.19
N GLU A 72 -23.54 -10.55 23.10
CA GLU A 72 -24.03 -9.17 23.19
C GLU A 72 -23.72 -8.38 21.91
N HIS A 73 -22.47 -8.47 21.42
CA HIS A 73 -22.06 -7.82 20.17
C HIS A 73 -22.83 -8.34 18.96
N MET A 74 -23.09 -9.65 18.87
CA MET A 74 -23.92 -10.25 17.81
C MET A 74 -25.43 -9.98 17.92
N GLU A 75 -25.89 -9.36 19.02
CA GLU A 75 -27.28 -8.91 19.19
C GLU A 75 -27.45 -7.41 18.89
N GLN A 76 -26.36 -6.69 18.63
CA GLN A 76 -26.38 -5.30 18.14
C GLN A 76 -26.81 -5.23 16.66
N THR A 77 -27.51 -4.17 16.26
CA THR A 77 -27.95 -3.96 14.86
C THR A 77 -26.83 -3.47 13.94
N LYS A 78 -25.86 -2.71 14.48
CA LYS A 78 -24.70 -2.15 13.76
C LYS A 78 -23.38 -2.44 14.50
N PRO A 79 -23.02 -3.72 14.73
CA PRO A 79 -21.84 -4.08 15.51
C PRO A 79 -20.56 -3.61 14.82
N ASN A 80 -19.82 -2.79 15.53
CA ASN A 80 -18.50 -2.28 15.18
C ASN A 80 -17.68 -2.14 16.47
N VAL A 81 -16.37 -1.89 16.35
CA VAL A 81 -15.47 -1.69 17.51
C VAL A 81 -14.84 -0.30 17.55
N LEU A 82 -15.43 0.67 16.86
CA LEU A 82 -14.89 2.02 16.74
C LEU A 82 -14.83 2.71 18.11
N GLY A 83 -13.69 3.34 18.43
CA GLY A 83 -13.45 4.00 19.73
C GLY A 83 -14.00 5.42 19.85
N PHE A 84 -14.79 5.87 18.88
CA PHE A 84 -15.21 7.26 18.68
C PHE A 84 -16.75 7.37 18.55
N GLU A 85 -17.31 8.52 18.93
CA GLU A 85 -18.72 8.83 18.70
C GLU A 85 -18.92 9.24 17.23
N THR A 86 -19.91 8.66 16.55
CA THR A 86 -20.15 8.86 15.11
C THR A 86 -21.59 9.23 14.79
N GLU A 87 -21.77 9.95 13.69
CA GLU A 87 -23.06 10.10 13.00
C GLU A 87 -23.01 9.45 11.60
N VAL A 88 -24.13 8.90 11.15
CA VAL A 88 -24.26 8.36 9.78
C VAL A 88 -24.65 9.49 8.83
N LEU A 89 -23.82 9.75 7.83
CA LEU A 89 -24.08 10.76 6.78
C LEU A 89 -24.80 10.15 5.58
N VAL A 90 -24.32 8.99 5.11
CA VAL A 90 -24.89 8.30 3.94
C VAL A 90 -24.98 6.80 4.22
N ASP A 91 -26.18 6.27 4.05
CA ASP A 91 -26.47 4.83 4.13
C ASP A 91 -26.43 4.24 2.72
N GLY A 92 -25.47 3.34 2.46
CA GLY A 92 -25.25 2.71 1.14
C GLY A 92 -26.48 1.96 0.62
N ARG A 93 -27.40 1.57 1.51
CA ARG A 93 -28.66 0.89 1.14
C ARG A 93 -29.67 1.82 0.48
N THR A 94 -29.42 3.14 0.52
CA THR A 94 -30.23 4.17 -0.14
C THR A 94 -29.67 4.62 -1.50
N LEU A 95 -28.49 4.10 -1.90
CA LEU A 95 -27.88 4.38 -3.19
C LEU A 95 -28.57 3.58 -4.34
N PRO A 96 -28.41 4.00 -5.62
CA PRO A 96 -29.07 3.33 -6.75
C PRO A 96 -28.74 1.84 -6.91
N ASN A 97 -27.53 1.44 -6.49
CA ASN A 97 -27.13 0.06 -6.28
C ASN A 97 -26.92 -0.13 -4.76
N PRO A 98 -27.89 -0.71 -4.01
CA PRO A 98 -27.80 -0.81 -2.56
C PRO A 98 -26.59 -1.62 -2.09
N THR A 99 -25.87 -1.10 -1.10
CA THR A 99 -24.77 -1.81 -0.42
C THR A 99 -24.88 -1.72 1.10
N ASN A 100 -24.30 -2.69 1.80
CA ASN A 100 -24.25 -2.72 3.26
C ASN A 100 -23.24 -1.75 3.90
N TYR A 101 -22.68 -0.80 3.14
CA TYR A 101 -21.66 0.14 3.60
C TYR A 101 -22.30 1.45 4.06
N GLU A 102 -21.68 2.16 5.01
CA GLU A 102 -22.18 3.43 5.55
C GLU A 102 -21.02 4.42 5.72
N LEU A 103 -21.22 5.67 5.25
CA LEU A 103 -20.31 6.79 5.53
C LEU A 103 -20.65 7.38 6.90
N LEU A 104 -19.68 7.35 7.80
CA LEU A 104 -19.75 7.95 9.12
C LEU A 104 -18.88 9.22 9.17
N ARG A 105 -19.30 10.20 9.97
CA ARG A 105 -18.46 11.32 10.42
C ARG A 105 -18.07 11.12 11.88
N GLU A 106 -16.79 11.27 12.17
CA GLU A 106 -16.25 11.21 13.52
C GLU A 106 -16.58 12.52 14.27
N LEU A 107 -17.16 12.41 15.46
CA LEU A 107 -17.42 13.56 16.32
C LEU A 107 -16.18 13.82 17.21
N PRO A 108 -15.62 15.04 17.22
CA PRO A 108 -14.39 15.30 17.94
C PRO A 108 -14.59 15.20 19.46
N PRO A 109 -13.67 14.52 20.18
CA PRO A 109 -13.61 14.57 21.63
C PRO A 109 -13.57 16.01 22.16
N LYS A 110 -14.14 16.25 23.35
CA LYS A 110 -14.40 17.60 23.92
C LYS A 110 -13.19 18.52 24.08
N ASN A 111 -11.97 17.99 23.93
CA ASN A 111 -10.69 18.70 24.02
C ASN A 111 -9.97 18.85 22.67
N ILE A 112 -10.58 18.43 21.56
CA ILE A 112 -10.05 18.53 20.20
C ILE A 112 -10.88 19.55 19.42
N GLN A 113 -10.22 20.48 18.74
CA GLN A 113 -10.85 21.38 17.78
C GLN A 113 -10.50 20.93 16.36
N ILE A 114 -11.52 20.86 15.50
CA ILE A 114 -11.38 20.51 14.09
C ILE A 114 -11.43 21.79 13.27
N ASP A 115 -10.52 21.92 12.32
CA ASP A 115 -10.51 23.00 11.34
C ASP A 115 -11.20 22.52 10.05
N PRO A 116 -12.37 23.08 9.67
CA PRO A 116 -13.09 22.67 8.46
C PRO A 116 -12.35 22.96 7.14
N GLN A 117 -11.31 23.81 7.16
CA GLN A 117 -10.51 24.15 5.97
C GLN A 117 -9.39 23.14 5.71
N LYS A 118 -8.96 22.38 6.73
CA LYS A 118 -7.97 21.31 6.58
C LYS A 118 -8.48 20.18 5.70
N ARG A 119 -7.56 19.52 4.98
CA ARG A 119 -7.82 18.33 4.16
C ARG A 119 -8.62 17.29 4.96
N PRO A 120 -9.77 16.81 4.46
CA PRO A 120 -10.51 15.71 5.08
C PRO A 120 -9.73 14.40 5.05
N PHE A 121 -9.92 13.56 6.07
CA PHE A 121 -9.36 12.21 6.18
C PHE A 121 -10.49 11.19 6.14
N VAL A 122 -10.33 10.14 5.34
CA VAL A 122 -11.31 9.05 5.20
C VAL A 122 -10.60 7.70 5.42
N VAL A 123 -10.98 6.98 6.47
CA VAL A 123 -10.40 5.66 6.80
C VAL A 123 -11.39 4.53 6.47
N ILE A 124 -10.92 3.46 5.84
CA ILE A 124 -11.73 2.31 5.42
C ILE A 124 -11.09 1.01 5.89
N ASP A 125 -11.89 0.20 6.60
CA ASP A 125 -11.44 -1.05 7.21
C ASP A 125 -11.65 -2.29 6.31
N PRO A 126 -10.85 -3.34 6.50
CA PRO A 126 -10.97 -4.58 5.74
C PRO A 126 -12.21 -5.39 6.14
N ARG A 127 -13.09 -5.69 5.18
CA ARG A 127 -14.17 -6.69 5.31
C ARG A 127 -13.65 -8.13 5.18
N ALA A 128 -12.48 -8.40 5.76
CA ALA A 128 -11.76 -9.68 5.73
C ALA A 128 -12.35 -10.76 6.68
N GLY A 129 -13.67 -10.78 6.86
CA GLY A 129 -14.39 -11.70 7.74
C GLY A 129 -14.63 -11.19 9.17
N HIS A 130 -13.94 -10.13 9.58
CA HIS A 130 -14.20 -9.37 10.81
C HIS A 130 -15.09 -8.13 10.55
N GLY A 131 -15.65 -7.56 11.62
CA GLY A 131 -16.41 -6.32 11.61
C GLY A 131 -15.52 -5.05 11.60
N PRO A 132 -16.11 -3.90 11.29
CA PRO A 132 -15.39 -2.63 11.14
C PRO A 132 -15.10 -1.95 12.49
N GLY A 133 -14.27 -0.90 12.44
CA GLY A 133 -13.89 -0.04 13.55
C GLY A 133 -12.47 -0.28 14.07
N ILE A 134 -11.67 -1.12 13.41
CA ILE A 134 -10.31 -1.45 13.83
C ILE A 134 -9.32 -0.30 13.56
N GLY A 135 -9.44 0.43 12.44
CA GLY A 135 -8.69 1.67 12.15
C GLY A 135 -9.04 2.85 13.07
N GLY A 136 -10.06 2.70 13.93
CA GLY A 136 -10.44 3.64 14.99
C GLY A 136 -10.50 3.02 16.39
N PHE A 137 -9.94 1.83 16.61
CA PHE A 137 -10.12 1.06 17.86
C PHE A 137 -9.46 1.66 19.11
N LYS A 138 -8.58 2.65 18.94
CA LYS A 138 -7.79 3.27 20.03
C LYS A 138 -7.70 4.79 19.84
N PRO A 139 -7.47 5.59 20.91
CA PRO A 139 -7.13 7.00 20.78
C PRO A 139 -5.82 7.26 20.00
N ASP A 140 -4.93 6.27 19.96
CA ASP A 140 -3.71 6.22 19.16
C ASP A 140 -3.92 5.28 17.95
N SER A 141 -4.90 5.61 17.11
CA SER A 141 -5.21 4.94 15.83
C SER A 141 -5.11 5.94 14.68
N GLU A 142 -5.28 5.50 13.43
CA GLU A 142 -5.22 6.36 12.24
C GLU A 142 -6.21 7.54 12.32
N LEU A 143 -7.47 7.26 12.65
CA LEU A 143 -8.48 8.30 12.93
C LEU A 143 -8.08 9.16 14.14
N GLY A 144 -7.56 8.54 15.20
CA GLY A 144 -7.13 9.26 16.40
C GLY A 144 -5.98 10.24 16.16
N VAL A 145 -5.04 9.90 15.26
CA VAL A 145 -3.93 10.76 14.84
C VAL A 145 -4.44 11.94 14.01
N ALA A 146 -5.28 11.69 13.00
CA ALA A 146 -5.86 12.74 12.16
C ALA A 146 -6.76 13.71 12.96
N LEU A 147 -7.58 13.20 13.88
CA LEU A 147 -8.37 14.01 14.82
C LEU A 147 -7.49 14.88 15.72
N LYS A 148 -6.40 14.34 16.30
CA LYS A 148 -5.45 15.12 17.12
C LYS A 148 -4.74 16.22 16.32
N ALA A 149 -4.48 15.97 15.03
CA ALA A 149 -3.96 16.98 14.10
C ALA A 149 -5.03 18.02 13.67
N GLY A 150 -6.29 17.87 14.09
CA GLY A 150 -7.39 18.81 13.83
C GLY A 150 -8.07 18.64 12.47
N HIS A 151 -7.88 17.51 11.78
CA HIS A 151 -8.47 17.27 10.46
C HIS A 151 -9.93 16.77 10.55
N PRO A 152 -10.82 17.16 9.62
CA PRO A 152 -12.14 16.57 9.50
C PRO A 152 -12.03 15.07 9.19
N CYS A 153 -12.53 14.21 10.07
CA CYS A 153 -12.37 12.76 9.97
C CYS A 153 -13.68 12.04 9.67
N TYR A 154 -13.58 11.06 8.78
CA TYR A 154 -14.68 10.24 8.29
C TYR A 154 -14.24 8.77 8.24
N PHE A 155 -15.20 7.87 8.39
CA PHE A 155 -14.97 6.43 8.35
C PHE A 155 -16.00 5.75 7.45
N ILE A 156 -15.57 4.84 6.59
CA ILE A 156 -16.47 4.02 5.78
C ILE A 156 -16.56 2.63 6.44
N GLY A 157 -17.69 2.41 7.12
CA GLY A 157 -18.02 1.15 7.79
C GLY A 157 -18.92 0.25 6.95
N PHE A 158 -19.21 -0.95 7.46
CA PHE A 158 -20.14 -1.90 6.83
C PHE A 158 -20.91 -2.73 7.86
N LEU A 159 -22.15 -3.09 7.51
CA LEU A 159 -23.04 -3.91 8.33
C LEU A 159 -22.72 -5.42 8.18
N PRO A 160 -23.10 -6.30 9.12
CA PRO A 160 -22.63 -7.70 9.12
C PRO A 160 -23.08 -8.58 7.94
N PHE A 161 -24.09 -8.15 7.18
CA PHE A 161 -24.63 -8.86 6.02
C PHE A 161 -24.63 -7.94 4.80
N PRO A 162 -24.36 -8.46 3.58
CA PRO A 162 -24.50 -7.71 2.32
C PRO A 162 -25.98 -7.45 2.00
N GLU A 163 -26.24 -6.47 1.15
CA GLU A 163 -27.55 -6.33 0.51
C GLU A 163 -27.77 -7.40 -0.59
N PRO A 164 -29.03 -7.81 -0.87
CA PRO A 164 -29.32 -8.85 -1.86
C PRO A 164 -28.84 -8.49 -3.27
N GLY A 165 -27.87 -9.25 -3.79
CA GLY A 165 -27.31 -9.06 -5.13
C GLY A 165 -26.09 -8.13 -5.21
N GLN A 166 -25.69 -7.52 -4.08
CA GLN A 166 -24.49 -6.69 -3.96
C GLN A 166 -23.23 -7.38 -4.52
N THR A 167 -22.39 -6.61 -5.22
CA THR A 167 -21.07 -7.03 -5.71
C THR A 167 -19.99 -5.99 -5.39
N VAL A 168 -18.73 -6.36 -5.59
CA VAL A 168 -17.55 -5.49 -5.39
C VAL A 168 -17.63 -4.17 -6.18
N GLU A 169 -18.22 -4.19 -7.38
CA GLU A 169 -18.41 -2.99 -8.20
C GLU A 169 -19.41 -2.01 -7.56
N ASP A 170 -20.50 -2.53 -6.97
CA ASP A 170 -21.50 -1.70 -6.28
C ASP A 170 -20.89 -1.05 -5.02
N VAL A 171 -20.00 -1.75 -4.32
CA VAL A 171 -19.26 -1.23 -3.16
C VAL A 171 -18.26 -0.16 -3.58
N VAL A 172 -17.49 -0.38 -4.65
CA VAL A 172 -16.55 0.62 -5.20
C VAL A 172 -17.28 1.90 -5.64
N GLU A 173 -18.43 1.80 -6.29
CA GLU A 173 -19.27 2.96 -6.62
C GLU A 173 -19.89 3.62 -5.37
N SER A 174 -20.14 2.86 -4.30
CA SER A 174 -20.56 3.41 -3.01
C SER A 174 -19.44 4.22 -2.34
N GLU A 175 -18.21 3.70 -2.32
CA GLU A 175 -17.01 4.41 -1.83
C GLU A 175 -16.78 5.71 -2.60
N VAL A 176 -16.90 5.70 -3.93
CA VAL A 176 -16.85 6.92 -4.76
C VAL A 176 -17.98 7.89 -4.40
N ALA A 177 -19.22 7.42 -4.23
CA ALA A 177 -20.35 8.27 -3.83
C ALA A 177 -20.14 8.91 -2.46
N PHE A 178 -19.54 8.18 -1.51
CA PHE A 178 -19.18 8.70 -0.19
C PHE A 178 -18.07 9.76 -0.27
N LEU A 179 -17.02 9.54 -1.07
CA LEU A 179 -15.96 10.54 -1.28
C LEU A 179 -16.49 11.82 -1.95
N ARG A 180 -17.39 11.69 -2.94
CA ARG A 180 -18.11 12.83 -3.52
C ARG A 180 -18.94 13.60 -2.48
N HIS A 181 -19.55 12.89 -1.52
CA HIS A 181 -20.27 13.52 -0.41
C HIS A 181 -19.33 14.24 0.56
N VAL A 182 -18.19 13.64 0.94
CA VAL A 182 -17.17 14.29 1.77
C VAL A 182 -16.65 15.56 1.11
N ILE A 183 -16.34 15.54 -0.19
CA ILE A 183 -15.92 16.75 -0.93
C ILE A 183 -17.01 17.84 -0.87
N ALA A 184 -18.28 17.47 -1.04
CA ALA A 184 -19.39 18.43 -0.97
C ALA A 184 -19.62 19.06 0.42
N LEU A 185 -19.09 18.46 1.50
CA LEU A 185 -19.11 19.03 2.85
C LEU A 185 -17.97 20.02 3.11
N HIS A 186 -16.95 20.08 2.24
CA HIS A 186 -15.79 20.96 2.38
C HIS A 186 -15.58 21.86 1.14
N PRO A 187 -16.57 22.66 0.70
CA PRO A 187 -16.48 23.47 -0.52
C PRO A 187 -15.39 24.57 -0.46
N GLU A 188 -14.96 24.96 0.75
CA GLU A 188 -13.93 25.98 0.98
C GLU A 188 -12.50 25.42 0.95
N THR A 189 -12.30 24.09 0.91
CA THR A 189 -10.95 23.51 0.79
C THR A 189 -10.62 23.18 -0.67
N THR A 190 -9.40 23.46 -1.09
CA THR A 190 -8.90 23.11 -2.43
C THR A 190 -8.32 21.69 -2.49
N GLU A 191 -8.18 21.03 -1.34
CA GLU A 191 -7.45 19.78 -1.20
C GLU A 191 -8.39 18.58 -1.08
N LYS A 192 -8.29 17.66 -2.04
CA LYS A 192 -9.07 16.42 -2.07
C LYS A 192 -8.76 15.54 -0.84
N PRO A 193 -9.73 14.75 -0.33
CA PRO A 193 -9.56 13.96 0.89
C PRO A 193 -8.38 12.98 0.82
N MET A 194 -7.63 12.86 1.91
CA MET A 194 -6.72 11.73 2.09
C MET A 194 -7.53 10.47 2.37
N VAL A 195 -7.17 9.35 1.74
CA VAL A 195 -7.88 8.08 1.87
C VAL A 195 -6.95 6.98 2.39
N VAL A 196 -7.31 6.35 3.51
CA VAL A 196 -6.58 5.24 4.13
C VAL A 196 -7.33 3.93 3.90
N GLY A 197 -6.71 3.00 3.17
CA GLY A 197 -7.29 1.70 2.82
C GLY A 197 -6.55 0.56 3.50
N ASN A 198 -7.15 0.01 4.55
CA ASN A 198 -6.54 -1.02 5.38
C ASN A 198 -6.73 -2.42 4.80
N CYS A 199 -5.62 -3.12 4.56
CA CYS A 199 -5.54 -4.48 4.03
C CYS A 199 -6.45 -4.70 2.80
N GLN A 200 -7.61 -5.35 3.00
CA GLN A 200 -8.58 -5.65 1.95
C GLN A 200 -9.25 -4.39 1.38
N ALA A 201 -9.42 -3.32 2.17
CA ALA A 201 -9.94 -2.04 1.66
C ALA A 201 -8.93 -1.31 0.75
N GLY A 202 -7.62 -1.54 0.94
CA GLY A 202 -6.58 -0.89 0.15
C GLY A 202 -6.68 -1.20 -1.35
N TRP A 203 -7.05 -2.43 -1.73
CA TRP A 203 -7.29 -2.72 -3.16
C TRP A 203 -8.64 -2.21 -3.66
N GLN A 204 -9.65 -2.03 -2.79
CA GLN A 204 -10.93 -1.43 -3.18
C GLN A 204 -10.75 0.05 -3.55
N ILE A 205 -10.10 0.83 -2.69
CA ILE A 205 -9.88 2.25 -2.97
C ILE A 205 -8.93 2.47 -4.15
N MET A 206 -8.02 1.54 -4.43
CA MET A 206 -7.22 1.56 -5.66
C MET A 206 -8.04 1.22 -6.91
N MET A 207 -9.07 0.37 -6.83
CA MET A 207 -10.05 0.20 -7.92
C MET A 207 -10.88 1.47 -8.12
N ALA A 208 -11.35 2.10 -7.04
CA ALA A 208 -12.11 3.35 -7.07
C ALA A 208 -11.29 4.51 -7.68
N ALA A 209 -10.06 4.72 -7.21
CA ALA A 209 -9.17 5.78 -7.71
C ALA A 209 -8.70 5.55 -9.17
N ALA A 210 -8.73 4.31 -9.67
CA ALA A 210 -8.44 3.98 -11.06
C ALA A 210 -9.64 4.22 -12.02
N LEU A 211 -10.86 4.26 -11.47
CA LEU A 211 -12.09 4.59 -12.19
C LEU A 211 -12.44 6.09 -12.11
N GLU A 212 -12.19 6.70 -10.95
CA GLU A 212 -12.66 8.02 -10.55
C GLU A 212 -11.54 8.83 -9.85
N PRO A 213 -10.38 9.04 -10.49
CA PRO A 213 -9.22 9.70 -9.86
C PRO A 213 -9.51 11.13 -9.39
N GLU A 214 -10.59 11.77 -9.87
CA GLU A 214 -10.94 13.12 -9.48
C GLU A 214 -11.47 13.25 -8.04
N VAL A 215 -11.88 12.16 -7.38
CA VAL A 215 -12.41 12.21 -6.00
C VAL A 215 -11.36 11.91 -4.91
N PHE A 216 -10.11 11.65 -5.29
CA PHE A 216 -9.04 11.23 -4.38
C PHE A 216 -7.95 12.30 -4.21
N GLY A 217 -7.63 12.63 -2.97
CA GLY A 217 -6.30 13.15 -2.60
C GLY A 217 -5.30 12.01 -2.46
N PRO A 218 -4.19 12.20 -1.73
CA PRO A 218 -3.24 11.13 -1.46
C PRO A 218 -3.88 9.87 -0.86
N ILE A 219 -3.31 8.73 -1.21
CA ILE A 219 -3.81 7.40 -0.86
C ILE A 219 -2.76 6.69 -0.01
N LEU A 220 -3.12 6.27 1.20
CA LEU A 220 -2.31 5.38 2.04
C LEU A 220 -2.94 3.97 2.01
N ILE A 221 -2.20 2.98 1.50
CA ILE A 221 -2.60 1.57 1.60
C ILE A 221 -1.69 0.82 2.57
N ALA A 222 -2.27 0.34 3.66
CA ALA A 222 -1.56 -0.30 4.76
C ALA A 222 -1.81 -1.81 4.76
N GLY A 223 -0.74 -2.61 4.62
CA GLY A 223 -0.83 -4.09 4.56
C GLY A 223 -1.67 -4.64 3.40
N ALA A 224 -1.87 -3.87 2.33
CA ALA A 224 -2.81 -4.19 1.24
C ALA A 224 -2.17 -5.00 0.11
N PRO A 225 -2.66 -6.22 -0.20
CA PRO A 225 -2.14 -7.02 -1.31
C PRO A 225 -2.68 -6.52 -2.65
N LEU A 226 -1.77 -6.27 -3.61
CA LEU A 226 -2.11 -5.90 -4.98
C LEU A 226 -1.55 -6.87 -6.03
N SER A 227 -0.44 -7.57 -5.75
CA SER A 227 0.04 -8.67 -6.60
C SER A 227 0.07 -10.01 -5.87
N TYR A 228 -0.99 -10.79 -6.04
CA TYR A 228 -1.30 -11.99 -5.25
C TYR A 228 -0.44 -13.22 -5.58
N TRP A 229 0.29 -13.19 -6.70
CA TRP A 229 1.22 -14.26 -7.09
C TRP A 229 2.65 -14.03 -6.58
N ALA A 230 3.00 -12.78 -6.27
CA ALA A 230 4.34 -12.40 -5.81
C ALA A 230 4.63 -12.95 -4.39
N GLY A 231 5.90 -13.19 -4.08
CA GLY A 231 6.31 -13.72 -2.78
C GLY A 231 7.69 -14.36 -2.81
N GLU A 232 8.34 -14.35 -1.65
CA GLU A 232 9.58 -15.09 -1.38
C GLU A 232 9.30 -16.60 -1.25
N HIS A 233 10.28 -17.47 -1.54
CA HIS A 233 10.18 -18.90 -1.27
C HIS A 233 10.51 -19.19 0.20
N GLY A 234 9.76 -20.09 0.83
CA GLY A 234 9.92 -20.44 2.25
C GLY A 234 9.28 -19.46 3.25
N LYS A 235 8.51 -18.47 2.77
CA LYS A 235 7.76 -17.51 3.61
C LYS A 235 6.33 -17.30 3.07
N ALA A 236 5.45 -16.72 3.91
CA ALA A 236 4.09 -16.30 3.55
C ALA A 236 3.33 -17.30 2.63
N PRO A 237 3.20 -18.59 3.01
CA PRO A 237 2.76 -19.67 2.14
C PRO A 237 1.29 -19.60 1.72
N MET A 238 0.51 -18.63 2.24
CA MET A 238 -0.93 -18.51 1.99
C MET A 238 -1.26 -18.43 0.48
N ARG A 239 -0.40 -17.79 -0.33
CA ARG A 239 -0.58 -17.67 -1.78
C ARG A 239 -0.77 -19.03 -2.48
N TYR A 240 -0.17 -20.10 -1.98
CA TYR A 240 -0.28 -21.44 -2.57
C TYR A 240 -1.63 -22.11 -2.29
N THR A 241 -2.37 -21.69 -1.25
CA THR A 241 -3.59 -22.38 -0.78
C THR A 241 -4.66 -22.52 -1.87
N GLY A 242 -4.86 -21.48 -2.70
CA GLY A 242 -5.82 -21.53 -3.81
C GLY A 242 -5.46 -22.57 -4.88
N GLY A 243 -4.16 -22.82 -5.11
CA GLY A 243 -3.70 -23.94 -5.93
C GLY A 243 -3.94 -25.28 -5.25
N MET A 244 -3.66 -25.39 -3.95
CA MET A 244 -3.78 -26.64 -3.21
C MET A 244 -5.23 -27.09 -2.96
N THR A 245 -6.22 -26.19 -3.05
CA THR A 245 -7.66 -26.55 -3.08
C THR A 245 -8.19 -26.86 -4.48
N GLY A 246 -7.37 -26.77 -5.53
CA GLY A 246 -7.80 -26.95 -6.92
C GLY A 246 -8.59 -25.74 -7.46
N GLY A 247 -8.36 -24.54 -6.92
CA GLY A 247 -9.01 -23.31 -7.34
C GLY A 247 -10.23 -22.88 -6.52
N SER A 248 -10.94 -21.90 -7.05
CA SER A 248 -12.03 -21.14 -6.41
C SER A 248 -13.39 -21.86 -6.35
N TRP A 249 -13.50 -23.08 -6.88
CA TRP A 249 -14.74 -23.87 -6.80
C TRP A 249 -15.21 -24.10 -5.35
N ILE A 250 -14.27 -24.15 -4.40
CA ILE A 250 -14.56 -24.26 -2.96
C ILE A 250 -15.26 -23.01 -2.40
N THR A 251 -14.98 -21.82 -2.96
CA THR A 251 -15.64 -20.55 -2.62
C THR A 251 -17.09 -20.56 -3.10
N ALA A 252 -17.35 -21.08 -4.30
CA ALA A 252 -18.71 -21.29 -4.78
C ALA A 252 -19.47 -22.30 -3.90
N LEU A 253 -18.90 -23.48 -3.64
CA LEU A 253 -19.51 -24.51 -2.80
C LEU A 253 -19.85 -24.00 -1.38
N THR A 254 -18.91 -23.32 -0.72
CA THR A 254 -19.15 -22.76 0.62
C THR A 254 -20.19 -21.64 0.63
N SER A 255 -20.30 -20.87 -0.47
CA SER A 255 -21.35 -19.87 -0.66
C SER A 255 -22.72 -20.50 -0.91
N ASP A 256 -22.81 -21.57 -1.70
CA ASP A 256 -24.04 -22.30 -1.97
C ASP A 256 -24.56 -23.03 -0.72
N ILE A 257 -23.66 -23.66 0.06
CA ILE A 257 -23.96 -24.16 1.41
C ILE A 257 -24.43 -23.02 2.33
N GLY A 258 -23.91 -21.82 2.13
CA GLY A 258 -24.35 -20.60 2.79
C GLY A 258 -25.69 -20.02 2.30
N ASN A 259 -26.37 -20.66 1.34
CA ASN A 259 -27.55 -20.14 0.64
C ASN A 259 -27.25 -18.78 -0.04
N GLY A 260 -26.18 -18.73 -0.84
CA GLY A 260 -25.70 -17.53 -1.52
C GLY A 260 -24.88 -16.56 -0.64
N LEU A 261 -24.60 -16.92 0.62
CA LEU A 261 -23.92 -16.07 1.60
C LEU A 261 -22.72 -16.75 2.24
N PHE A 262 -21.52 -16.38 1.81
CA PHE A 262 -20.26 -16.88 2.35
C PHE A 262 -20.05 -16.46 3.80
N ASP A 263 -19.62 -17.40 4.64
CA ASP A 263 -19.40 -17.18 6.06
C ASP A 263 -17.96 -16.68 6.34
N GLY A 264 -17.83 -15.41 6.75
CA GLY A 264 -16.53 -14.78 7.04
C GLY A 264 -15.71 -15.49 8.12
N ALA A 265 -16.33 -16.34 8.95
CA ALA A 265 -15.62 -17.19 9.90
C ALA A 265 -14.66 -18.21 9.26
N TRP A 266 -14.81 -18.52 7.97
CA TRP A 266 -13.80 -19.28 7.23
C TRP A 266 -12.53 -18.46 6.93
N LEU A 267 -12.64 -17.13 6.76
CA LEU A 267 -11.48 -16.23 6.60
C LEU A 267 -10.74 -16.06 7.92
N VAL A 268 -11.48 -15.82 9.01
CA VAL A 268 -10.92 -15.77 10.38
C VAL A 268 -10.19 -17.08 10.70
N GLN A 269 -10.79 -18.23 10.39
CA GLN A 269 -10.13 -19.53 10.56
C GLN A 269 -8.87 -19.69 9.68
N ASN A 270 -8.81 -19.07 8.51
CA ASN A 270 -7.62 -19.12 7.67
C ASN A 270 -6.46 -18.34 8.28
N PHE A 271 -6.71 -17.14 8.83
CA PHE A 271 -5.71 -16.39 9.58
C PHE A 271 -5.25 -17.13 10.85
N GLU A 272 -6.19 -17.73 11.60
CA GLU A 272 -5.88 -18.56 12.77
C GLU A 272 -4.99 -19.78 12.45
N ARG A 273 -5.13 -20.34 11.24
CA ARG A 273 -4.31 -21.47 10.78
C ARG A 273 -2.87 -21.10 10.41
N LEU A 274 -2.56 -19.83 10.13
CA LEU A 274 -1.19 -19.40 9.81
C LEU A 274 -0.23 -19.73 10.96
N ASN A 275 -0.59 -19.29 12.17
CA ASN A 275 0.25 -19.44 13.36
C ASN A 275 -0.44 -20.34 14.41
N PRO A 276 -0.40 -21.67 14.24
CA PRO A 276 -1.06 -22.62 15.13
C PRO A 276 -0.47 -22.60 16.55
N ALA A 277 0.82 -22.30 16.70
CA ALA A 277 1.46 -22.14 17.99
C ALA A 277 0.89 -20.95 18.77
N ASN A 278 0.56 -19.84 18.09
CA ASN A 278 -0.11 -18.69 18.68
C ASN A 278 -1.59 -18.99 19.00
N THR A 279 -2.34 -19.47 18.00
CA THR A 279 -3.79 -19.72 18.08
C THR A 279 -4.17 -20.76 19.13
N TYR A 280 -3.53 -21.93 19.10
CA TYR A 280 -3.91 -23.07 19.93
C TYR A 280 -3.24 -23.09 21.30
N TRP A 281 -2.14 -22.33 21.49
CA TRP A 281 -1.39 -22.34 22.75
C TRP A 281 -0.97 -20.95 23.23
N LYS A 282 0.02 -20.30 22.62
CA LYS A 282 0.74 -19.12 23.17
C LYS A 282 -0.21 -18.01 23.65
N LYS A 283 -1.24 -17.67 22.86
CA LYS A 283 -2.23 -16.63 23.22
C LYS A 283 -3.04 -17.00 24.47
N GLN A 284 -3.48 -18.25 24.56
CA GLN A 284 -4.30 -18.74 25.68
C GLN A 284 -3.47 -18.99 26.94
N TYR A 285 -2.25 -19.53 26.77
CA TYR A 285 -1.29 -19.70 27.86
C TYR A 285 -0.80 -18.35 28.40
N HIS A 286 -0.59 -17.33 27.56
CA HIS A 286 -0.24 -15.98 28.02
C HIS A 286 -1.34 -15.36 28.89
N LEU A 287 -2.61 -15.54 28.53
CA LEU A 287 -3.75 -15.17 29.38
C LEU A 287 -3.74 -15.95 30.69
N TYR A 288 -3.65 -17.28 30.65
CA TYR A 288 -3.67 -18.12 31.86
C TYR A 288 -2.49 -17.82 32.80
N ALA A 289 -1.29 -17.59 32.27
CA ALA A 289 -0.09 -17.33 33.06
C ALA A 289 -0.09 -15.94 33.71
N ASN A 290 -0.72 -14.94 33.06
CA ASN A 290 -0.80 -13.55 33.50
C ASN A 290 -2.24 -13.13 33.86
N ILE A 291 -3.07 -14.07 34.30
CA ILE A 291 -4.53 -13.90 34.40
C ILE A 291 -4.94 -12.72 35.29
N ASP A 292 -4.13 -12.43 36.31
CA ASP A 292 -4.31 -11.35 37.26
C ASP A 292 -4.17 -9.94 36.64
N THR A 293 -3.65 -9.81 35.40
CA THR A 293 -3.44 -8.53 34.69
C THR A 293 -3.91 -8.53 33.23
N GLU A 294 -3.74 -9.63 32.49
CA GLU A 294 -3.96 -9.72 31.04
C GLU A 294 -5.45 -9.70 30.64
N SER A 295 -6.33 -10.12 31.54
CA SER A 295 -7.76 -10.36 31.30
C SER A 295 -8.47 -9.26 30.51
N LYS A 296 -8.29 -7.99 30.88
CA LYS A 296 -8.91 -6.84 30.20
C LYS A 296 -8.46 -6.72 28.74
N ARG A 297 -7.14 -6.75 28.51
CA ARG A 297 -6.51 -6.57 27.20
C ARG A 297 -6.88 -7.68 26.22
N TYR A 298 -6.97 -8.90 26.73
CA TYR A 298 -7.44 -10.05 25.98
C TYR A 298 -8.91 -9.91 25.56
N LEU A 299 -9.80 -9.50 26.47
CA LEU A 299 -11.23 -9.30 26.18
C LEU A 299 -11.47 -8.16 25.18
N GLU A 300 -10.70 -7.07 25.27
CA GLU A 300 -10.75 -5.97 24.30
C GLU A 300 -10.40 -6.46 22.88
N PHE A 301 -9.35 -7.27 22.72
CA PHE A 301 -9.00 -7.88 21.43
C PHE A 301 -10.09 -8.86 20.93
N GLU A 302 -10.58 -9.74 21.81
CA GLU A 302 -11.55 -10.78 21.44
C GLU A 302 -12.91 -10.21 21.04
N ARG A 303 -13.28 -9.01 21.50
CA ARG A 303 -14.50 -8.32 21.05
C ARG A 303 -14.48 -8.07 19.54
N TRP A 304 -13.34 -7.66 18.99
CA TRP A 304 -13.15 -7.48 17.55
C TRP A 304 -12.96 -8.82 16.83
N TRP A 305 -12.08 -9.70 17.33
CA TRP A 305 -11.77 -10.99 16.70
C TRP A 305 -13.00 -11.90 16.60
N GLY A 306 -13.90 -11.83 17.59
CA GLY A 306 -15.19 -12.52 17.56
C GLY A 306 -16.24 -11.89 16.64
N GLY A 307 -16.02 -10.68 16.11
CA GLY A 307 -16.97 -9.90 15.29
C GLY A 307 -17.17 -10.42 13.87
N HIS A 308 -17.63 -11.66 13.70
CA HIS A 308 -17.68 -12.35 12.41
C HIS A 308 -18.78 -11.84 11.45
N VAL A 309 -18.41 -11.30 10.29
CA VAL A 309 -19.35 -10.83 9.25
C VAL A 309 -19.58 -11.85 8.13
N VAL A 310 -20.44 -11.49 7.17
CA VAL A 310 -20.87 -12.31 6.03
C VAL A 310 -20.60 -11.57 4.71
N LEU A 311 -20.22 -12.32 3.68
CA LEU A 311 -20.03 -11.81 2.32
C LEU A 311 -21.06 -12.44 1.37
N GLY A 312 -21.45 -11.71 0.33
CA GLY A 312 -22.25 -12.24 -0.77
C GLY A 312 -21.42 -13.27 -1.54
N GLY A 313 -22.03 -14.37 -1.95
CA GLY A 313 -21.34 -15.42 -2.71
C GLY A 313 -20.68 -14.88 -3.97
N ASN A 314 -21.35 -13.95 -4.66
CA ASN A 314 -20.80 -13.25 -5.82
C ASN A 314 -19.63 -12.31 -5.47
N GLU A 315 -19.65 -11.66 -4.29
CA GLU A 315 -18.57 -10.78 -3.83
C GLU A 315 -17.28 -11.58 -3.62
N ILE A 316 -17.34 -12.63 -2.77
CA ILE A 316 -16.16 -13.43 -2.45
C ILE A 316 -15.68 -14.24 -3.66
N GLN A 317 -16.59 -14.69 -4.52
CA GLN A 317 -16.21 -15.38 -5.76
C GLN A 317 -15.49 -14.44 -6.72
N TYR A 318 -15.97 -13.21 -6.88
CA TYR A 318 -15.26 -12.18 -7.65
C TYR A 318 -13.87 -11.91 -7.07
N ILE A 319 -13.75 -11.73 -5.75
CA ILE A 319 -12.48 -11.49 -5.05
C ILE A 319 -11.50 -12.64 -5.30
N VAL A 320 -11.92 -13.89 -5.11
CA VAL A 320 -11.03 -15.05 -5.27
C VAL A 320 -10.66 -15.30 -6.73
N ASP A 321 -11.62 -15.25 -7.66
CA ASP A 321 -11.36 -15.47 -9.11
C ASP A 321 -10.44 -14.39 -9.69
N ASN A 322 -10.66 -13.12 -9.35
CA ASN A 322 -9.98 -12.00 -10.00
C ASN A 322 -8.69 -11.58 -9.31
N LEU A 323 -8.66 -11.60 -7.97
CA LEU A 323 -7.52 -11.08 -7.21
C LEU A 323 -6.58 -12.22 -6.83
N PHE A 324 -6.98 -13.07 -5.88
CA PHE A 324 -6.14 -14.13 -5.32
C PHE A 324 -5.68 -15.17 -6.36
N VAL A 325 -6.60 -15.70 -7.17
CA VAL A 325 -6.29 -16.73 -8.16
C VAL A 325 -5.85 -16.11 -9.48
N GLY A 326 -6.56 -15.10 -9.98
CA GLY A 326 -6.33 -14.53 -11.31
C GLY A 326 -5.26 -13.43 -11.42
N ASN A 327 -4.90 -12.77 -10.32
CA ASN A 327 -4.00 -11.60 -10.25
C ASN A 327 -4.28 -10.56 -11.37
N ARG A 328 -5.56 -10.25 -11.59
CA ARG A 328 -6.07 -9.47 -12.72
C ARG A 328 -6.03 -7.95 -12.50
N LEU A 329 -5.99 -7.49 -11.24
CA LEU A 329 -5.90 -6.08 -10.88
C LEU A 329 -4.53 -5.49 -11.23
N SER A 330 -3.45 -6.13 -10.77
CA SER A 330 -2.05 -5.80 -11.09
C SER A 330 -1.67 -5.93 -12.57
N THR A 331 -2.56 -6.45 -13.41
CA THR A 331 -2.33 -6.61 -14.86
C THR A 331 -3.39 -5.90 -15.73
N ALA A 332 -4.17 -5.00 -15.12
CA ALA A 332 -5.22 -4.19 -15.75
C ALA A 332 -6.23 -5.00 -16.57
N GLN A 333 -6.53 -6.24 -16.16
CA GLN A 333 -7.44 -7.15 -16.87
C GLN A 333 -8.91 -6.95 -16.48
N LEU A 334 -9.19 -6.24 -15.38
CA LEU A 334 -10.55 -6.03 -14.88
C LEU A 334 -11.31 -4.96 -15.67
N VAL A 335 -12.60 -5.20 -15.85
CA VAL A 335 -13.55 -4.35 -16.57
C VAL A 335 -14.87 -4.38 -15.80
N THR A 336 -15.46 -3.21 -15.57
CA THR A 336 -16.77 -3.01 -14.92
C THR A 336 -17.92 -3.39 -15.85
N ARG A 337 -19.15 -3.48 -15.32
CA ARG A 337 -20.36 -3.79 -16.10
C ARG A 337 -20.63 -2.80 -17.24
N ASP A 338 -20.24 -1.54 -17.08
CA ASP A 338 -20.37 -0.48 -18.09
C ASP A 338 -19.23 -0.43 -19.12
N GLY A 339 -18.20 -1.26 -18.97
CA GLY A 339 -17.07 -1.35 -19.89
C GLY A 339 -15.84 -0.50 -19.56
N ARG A 340 -15.84 0.29 -18.47
CA ARG A 340 -14.60 0.95 -17.99
C ARG A 340 -13.56 -0.10 -17.58
N ARG A 341 -12.30 0.09 -17.99
CA ARG A 341 -11.18 -0.76 -17.56
C ARG A 341 -10.62 -0.24 -16.24
N ILE A 342 -10.45 -1.13 -15.27
CA ILE A 342 -9.75 -0.82 -14.03
C ILE A 342 -8.25 -1.07 -14.27
N ASP A 343 -7.49 0.02 -14.34
CA ASP A 343 -6.04 0.05 -14.58
C ASP A 343 -5.42 1.03 -13.58
N LEU A 344 -4.58 0.57 -12.66
CA LEU A 344 -4.05 1.44 -11.58
C LEU A 344 -3.12 2.54 -12.10
N ARG A 345 -2.73 2.49 -13.38
CA ARG A 345 -2.03 3.57 -14.10
C ARG A 345 -2.93 4.78 -14.41
N ASN A 346 -4.24 4.67 -14.16
CA ASN A 346 -5.20 5.78 -14.21
C ASN A 346 -5.23 6.62 -12.91
N VAL A 347 -4.69 6.12 -11.79
CA VAL A 347 -4.63 6.85 -10.53
C VAL A 347 -3.72 8.09 -10.72
N ARG A 348 -4.15 9.26 -10.24
CA ARG A 348 -3.44 10.55 -10.40
C ARG A 348 -2.94 11.16 -9.08
N SER A 349 -3.26 10.51 -7.97
CA SER A 349 -2.95 10.95 -6.62
C SER A 349 -1.81 10.10 -6.03
N PRO A 350 -0.86 10.67 -5.28
CA PRO A 350 0.27 9.92 -4.74
C PRO A 350 -0.17 8.74 -3.87
N VAL A 351 0.48 7.59 -4.07
CA VAL A 351 0.16 6.32 -3.39
C VAL A 351 1.30 5.96 -2.44
N VAL A 352 1.03 5.99 -1.13
CA VAL A 352 1.90 5.49 -0.07
C VAL A 352 1.55 4.04 0.22
N VAL A 353 2.51 3.14 0.01
CA VAL A 353 2.38 1.70 0.29
C VAL A 353 3.12 1.36 1.57
N PHE A 354 2.38 1.14 2.66
CA PHE A 354 2.97 0.78 3.94
C PHE A 354 2.86 -0.73 4.18
N CYS A 355 4.01 -1.41 4.26
CA CYS A 355 4.09 -2.86 4.43
C CYS A 355 5.29 -3.27 5.31
N SER A 356 5.38 -4.55 5.66
CA SER A 356 6.43 -5.02 6.57
C SER A 356 7.01 -6.38 6.20
N ARG A 357 8.31 -6.55 6.43
CA ARG A 357 9.02 -7.84 6.32
C ARG A 357 8.59 -8.85 7.40
N GLY A 358 7.86 -8.42 8.42
CA GLY A 358 7.18 -9.29 9.40
C GLY A 358 5.78 -9.75 9.00
N ASP A 359 5.24 -9.32 7.86
CA ASP A 359 3.87 -9.62 7.42
C ASP A 359 3.77 -10.97 6.65
N ASP A 360 3.29 -12.00 7.34
CA ASP A 360 3.01 -13.34 6.77
C ASP A 360 1.77 -13.39 5.83
N ILE A 361 0.99 -12.31 5.73
CA ILE A 361 -0.23 -12.19 4.92
C ILE A 361 0.06 -11.36 3.66
N THR A 362 0.56 -10.14 3.86
CA THR A 362 0.95 -9.19 2.80
C THR A 362 2.43 -8.78 2.93
N PRO A 363 3.38 -9.70 2.66
CA PRO A 363 4.80 -9.38 2.64
C PRO A 363 5.10 -8.39 1.48
N PRO A 364 6.28 -7.72 1.49
CA PRO A 364 6.64 -6.70 0.49
C PRO A 364 6.42 -7.10 -0.98
N PRO A 365 6.69 -8.36 -1.42
CA PRO A 365 6.33 -8.79 -2.77
C PRO A 365 4.86 -8.61 -3.15
N GLN A 366 3.93 -8.90 -2.24
CA GLN A 366 2.48 -8.78 -2.52
C GLN A 366 1.99 -7.32 -2.46
N ALA A 367 2.60 -6.51 -1.61
CA ALA A 367 2.31 -5.07 -1.49
C ALA A 367 2.90 -4.24 -2.64
N LEU A 368 4.08 -4.62 -3.17
CA LEU A 368 4.83 -3.81 -4.14
C LEU A 368 4.88 -4.40 -5.55
N GLY A 369 4.66 -5.71 -5.73
CA GLY A 369 4.83 -6.39 -7.03
C GLY A 369 3.94 -5.85 -8.16
N TRP A 370 2.80 -5.23 -7.83
CA TRP A 370 1.90 -4.59 -8.80
C TRP A 370 2.56 -3.47 -9.60
N ILE A 371 3.58 -2.81 -9.03
CA ILE A 371 4.35 -1.75 -9.69
C ILE A 371 5.07 -2.35 -10.90
N ARG A 372 5.75 -3.50 -10.72
CA ARG A 372 6.44 -4.22 -11.81
C ARG A 372 5.48 -4.90 -12.80
N ASP A 373 4.29 -5.26 -12.34
CA ASP A 373 3.29 -5.92 -13.17
C ASP A 373 2.61 -4.94 -14.15
N LEU A 374 2.45 -3.68 -13.76
CA LEU A 374 1.87 -2.60 -14.57
C LEU A 374 2.88 -1.79 -15.37
N TYR A 375 3.99 -1.38 -14.75
CA TYR A 375 4.97 -0.44 -15.33
C TYR A 375 6.23 -1.17 -15.82
N ALA A 376 6.82 -0.70 -16.92
CA ALA A 376 8.06 -1.25 -17.47
C ALA A 376 9.35 -0.74 -16.78
N GLY A 377 9.27 0.39 -16.09
CA GLY A 377 10.40 1.06 -15.42
C GLY A 377 9.98 2.40 -14.79
N GLU A 378 10.95 3.20 -14.34
CA GLU A 378 10.70 4.48 -13.67
C GLU A 378 10.19 5.53 -14.67
N GLU A 379 10.71 5.54 -15.90
CA GLU A 379 10.22 6.40 -16.99
C GLU A 379 8.72 6.17 -17.28
N ASP A 380 8.23 4.95 -17.07
CA ASP A 380 6.82 4.60 -17.25
C ASP A 380 5.97 5.19 -16.11
N ILE A 381 6.38 5.02 -14.84
CA ILE A 381 5.74 5.66 -13.67
C ILE A 381 5.66 7.19 -13.86
N ILE A 382 6.78 7.79 -14.28
CA ILE A 382 6.92 9.23 -14.58
C ILE A 382 5.97 9.65 -15.71
N ALA A 383 5.89 8.89 -16.81
CA ALA A 383 5.04 9.21 -17.96
C ALA A 383 3.52 9.06 -17.70
N ASN A 384 3.12 8.24 -16.72
CA ASN A 384 1.72 8.19 -16.23
C ASN A 384 1.43 9.23 -15.14
N GLU A 385 2.38 10.12 -14.84
CA GLU A 385 2.31 11.16 -13.80
C GLU A 385 2.03 10.63 -12.38
N GLN A 386 2.48 9.41 -12.10
CA GLN A 386 2.23 8.72 -10.84
C GLN A 386 3.38 8.93 -9.84
N THR A 387 3.05 9.20 -8.58
CA THR A 387 3.99 9.27 -7.46
C THR A 387 3.76 8.05 -6.56
N ILE A 388 4.69 7.09 -6.55
CA ILE A 388 4.61 5.89 -5.70
C ILE A 388 5.67 5.98 -4.61
N ILE A 389 5.23 5.92 -3.37
CA ILE A 389 6.07 5.95 -2.17
C ILE A 389 5.86 4.62 -1.45
N TYR A 390 6.91 3.96 -0.97
CA TYR A 390 6.79 2.77 -0.13
C TYR A 390 7.56 2.88 1.17
N CYS A 391 6.98 2.36 2.25
CA CYS A 391 7.62 2.27 3.55
C CYS A 391 7.70 0.80 3.98
N LEU A 392 8.89 0.35 4.39
CA LEU A 392 9.21 -1.03 4.74
C LEU A 392 9.62 -1.13 6.21
N HIS A 393 8.68 -1.48 7.08
CA HIS A 393 8.97 -1.77 8.48
C HIS A 393 9.56 -3.19 8.60
N ASP A 394 10.60 -3.42 9.40
CA ASP A 394 11.27 -4.73 9.41
C ASP A 394 10.54 -5.86 10.16
N THR A 395 9.92 -5.58 11.31
CA THR A 395 9.47 -6.63 12.26
C THR A 395 7.96 -6.69 12.55
N THR A 396 7.16 -5.75 12.05
CA THR A 396 5.75 -5.61 12.42
C THR A 396 4.85 -6.55 11.61
N GLY A 397 4.33 -7.60 12.25
CA GLY A 397 3.35 -8.50 11.61
C GLY A 397 2.00 -7.85 11.33
N HIS A 398 1.39 -8.22 10.19
CA HIS A 398 0.15 -7.69 9.57
C HIS A 398 -0.71 -6.74 10.40
N LEU A 399 -1.38 -7.25 11.45
CA LEU A 399 -2.30 -6.45 12.27
C LEU A 399 -1.61 -5.23 12.89
N GLY A 400 -0.35 -5.36 13.30
CA GLY A 400 0.42 -4.28 13.92
C GLY A 400 0.63 -3.07 13.01
N ILE A 401 0.61 -3.25 11.68
CA ILE A 401 0.68 -2.17 10.68
C ILE A 401 -0.52 -1.21 10.85
N LEU A 402 -1.69 -1.75 11.21
CA LEU A 402 -2.98 -1.05 11.28
C LEU A 402 -3.35 -0.62 12.71
N VAL A 403 -2.85 -1.32 13.74
CA VAL A 403 -3.41 -1.25 15.11
C VAL A 403 -2.39 -1.07 16.24
N SER A 404 -1.09 -1.13 15.95
CA SER A 404 -0.08 -1.00 17.01
C SER A 404 0.05 0.47 17.38
N GLY A 405 -0.13 0.79 18.67
CA GLY A 405 0.07 2.16 19.16
C GLY A 405 1.51 2.66 18.97
N SER A 406 2.50 1.77 18.81
CA SER A 406 3.86 2.19 18.40
C SER A 406 3.88 2.71 16.97
N VAL A 407 3.23 1.98 16.06
CA VAL A 407 3.21 2.27 14.61
C VAL A 407 2.29 3.45 14.31
N SER A 408 1.14 3.54 14.98
CA SER A 408 0.26 4.70 14.85
C SER A 408 0.87 5.97 15.42
N ARG A 409 1.72 5.90 16.46
CA ARG A 409 2.42 7.09 17.00
C ARG A 409 3.66 7.49 16.20
N LYS A 410 4.28 6.57 15.43
CA LYS A 410 5.43 6.87 14.57
C LYS A 410 4.99 6.95 13.10
N GLU A 411 4.92 5.82 12.39
CA GLU A 411 4.67 5.78 10.94
C GLU A 411 3.42 6.58 10.52
N HIS A 412 2.26 6.33 11.14
CA HIS A 412 1.02 7.05 10.75
C HIS A 412 1.01 8.52 11.20
N SER A 413 1.68 8.89 12.30
CA SER A 413 1.88 10.29 12.69
C SER A 413 2.65 11.07 11.62
N GLU A 414 3.74 10.49 11.11
CA GLU A 414 4.59 11.17 10.15
C GLU A 414 3.97 11.23 8.76
N PHE A 415 3.27 10.17 8.32
CA PHE A 415 2.47 10.24 7.10
C PHE A 415 1.37 11.30 7.21
N THR A 416 0.63 11.36 8.33
CA THR A 416 -0.43 12.37 8.53
C THR A 416 0.13 13.79 8.46
N ALA A 417 1.23 14.07 9.15
CA ALA A 417 1.82 15.42 9.19
C ALA A 417 2.45 15.85 7.86
N ASN A 418 3.14 14.92 7.18
CA ASN A 418 3.78 15.18 5.88
C ASN A 418 2.83 14.99 4.69
N MET A 419 1.52 14.86 4.88
CA MET A 419 0.62 14.48 3.79
C MET A 419 0.53 15.56 2.69
N ASP A 420 0.55 16.84 3.05
CA ASP A 420 0.54 17.94 2.07
C ASP A 420 1.88 18.06 1.31
N TYR A 421 2.97 17.53 1.88
CA TYR A 421 4.25 17.36 1.19
C TYR A 421 4.17 16.18 0.20
N ILE A 422 3.64 15.04 0.64
CA ILE A 422 3.39 13.87 -0.21
C ILE A 422 2.51 14.21 -1.42
N ASP A 423 1.47 15.06 -1.27
CA ASP A 423 0.60 15.48 -2.38
C ASP A 423 1.33 16.35 -3.45
N VAL A 424 2.36 17.11 -3.05
CA VAL A 424 3.19 17.87 -4.00
C VAL A 424 4.39 17.09 -4.54
N MET A 425 4.72 15.91 -4.00
CA MET A 425 5.88 15.15 -4.44
C MET A 425 5.79 14.82 -5.95
N PRO A 426 6.89 15.02 -6.70
CA PRO A 426 6.88 14.80 -8.13
C PRO A 426 6.77 13.32 -8.49
N PRO A 427 6.22 12.98 -9.67
CA PRO A 427 6.09 11.60 -10.13
C PRO A 427 7.40 10.82 -10.21
N GLY A 428 7.35 9.56 -9.81
CA GLY A 428 8.50 8.68 -9.63
C GLY A 428 8.23 7.57 -8.61
N LEU A 429 9.27 6.78 -8.32
CA LEU A 429 9.28 5.73 -7.30
C LEU A 429 10.20 6.15 -6.15
N TYR A 430 9.72 6.04 -4.93
CA TYR A 430 10.41 6.46 -3.71
C TYR A 430 10.28 5.41 -2.61
N GLU A 431 11.35 5.18 -1.86
CA GLU A 431 11.29 4.57 -0.53
C GLU A 431 11.26 5.68 0.52
N THR A 432 10.51 5.49 1.60
CA THR A 432 10.49 6.42 2.74
C THR A 432 10.87 5.75 4.05
N THR A 433 11.74 6.43 4.79
CA THR A 433 12.31 5.98 6.07
C THR A 433 12.06 7.03 7.14
N ILE A 434 11.87 6.58 8.38
CA ILE A 434 11.60 7.45 9.52
C ILE A 434 12.70 7.27 10.56
N SER A 435 13.61 8.23 10.59
CA SER A 435 14.69 8.42 11.57
C SER A 435 14.20 9.29 12.74
N HIS A 436 14.85 9.19 13.90
CA HIS A 436 14.55 10.03 15.07
C HIS A 436 15.40 11.31 15.02
N ALA A 437 14.88 12.43 15.52
CA ALA A 437 15.46 13.75 15.26
C ALA A 437 16.90 13.93 15.82
N ASP A 438 17.25 13.22 16.89
CA ASP A 438 18.60 13.24 17.50
C ASP A 438 19.63 12.33 16.78
N GLU A 439 19.21 11.55 15.79
CA GLU A 439 20.12 10.80 14.90
C GLU A 439 20.82 11.71 13.87
N HIS A 440 20.35 12.96 13.73
CA HIS A 440 20.84 13.95 12.76
C HIS A 440 21.70 15.04 13.41
N THR A 441 22.67 15.58 12.66
CA THR A 441 23.50 16.71 13.09
C THR A 441 22.71 18.02 13.26
N ASP A 442 21.57 18.12 12.57
CA ASP A 442 20.81 19.35 12.39
C ASP A 442 19.53 19.36 13.23
N ALA A 443 19.50 18.61 14.34
CA ALA A 443 18.29 18.33 15.13
C ALA A 443 17.47 19.57 15.53
N GLU A 444 18.12 20.72 15.74
CA GLU A 444 17.46 22.01 16.04
C GLU A 444 16.58 22.56 14.91
N LEU A 445 16.70 22.02 13.68
CA LEU A 445 15.89 22.38 12.51
C LEU A 445 14.68 21.45 12.27
N ILE A 446 14.54 20.37 13.06
CA ILE A 446 13.47 19.39 12.91
C ILE A 446 12.34 19.75 13.90
N GLU A 447 11.13 20.00 13.39
CA GLU A 447 10.01 20.52 14.20
C GLU A 447 9.29 19.42 15.03
N ARG A 448 9.73 18.16 14.93
CA ARG A 448 9.06 16.95 15.46
C ARG A 448 10.10 15.94 15.98
N ASP A 449 9.66 14.95 16.76
CA ASP A 449 10.54 13.89 17.30
C ASP A 449 11.15 12.97 16.22
N TYR A 450 10.58 12.97 15.02
CA TYR A 450 10.97 12.13 13.88
C TYR A 450 11.12 12.95 12.60
N LEU A 451 11.97 12.48 11.68
CA LEU A 451 12.09 13.02 10.32
C LEU A 451 11.59 11.98 9.30
N LEU A 452 10.76 12.41 8.35
CA LEU A 452 10.32 11.60 7.21
C LEU A 452 11.19 11.90 6.00
N GLU A 453 12.01 10.92 5.61
CA GLU A 453 12.96 11.02 4.50
C GLU A 453 12.47 10.23 3.28
N PHE A 454 12.82 10.67 2.08
CA PHE A 454 12.37 10.13 0.80
C PHE A 454 13.56 9.89 -0.14
N ALA A 455 13.91 8.62 -0.33
CA ALA A 455 14.95 8.19 -1.25
C ALA A 455 14.33 7.82 -2.61
N PRO A 456 14.72 8.44 -3.74
CA PRO A 456 14.29 7.99 -5.06
C PRO A 456 14.88 6.61 -5.37
N ARG A 457 14.06 5.71 -5.93
CA ARG A 457 14.39 4.29 -6.16
C ARG A 457 14.22 3.87 -7.61
N ASN A 458 14.93 2.82 -8.00
CA ASN A 458 14.86 2.20 -9.31
C ASN A 458 14.37 0.73 -9.26
N PHE A 459 14.09 0.15 -10.42
CA PHE A 459 13.53 -1.19 -10.55
C PHE A 459 14.51 -2.32 -10.17
N GLU A 460 15.83 -2.09 -10.24
CA GLU A 460 16.84 -3.04 -9.72
C GLU A 460 16.94 -3.04 -8.19
N GLU A 461 16.46 -1.98 -7.53
CA GLU A 461 16.27 -1.92 -6.08
C GLU A 461 14.93 -2.55 -5.69
N LEU A 462 13.84 -2.14 -6.35
CA LEU A 462 12.50 -2.70 -6.15
C LEU A 462 12.45 -4.22 -6.33
N ASP A 463 13.19 -4.76 -7.31
CA ASP A 463 13.27 -6.22 -7.55
C ASP A 463 13.85 -7.01 -6.38
N ARG A 464 14.59 -6.37 -5.45
CA ARG A 464 15.17 -7.01 -4.26
C ARG A 464 14.09 -7.31 -3.22
N ASP A 465 13.15 -6.39 -3.02
CA ASP A 465 12.01 -6.57 -2.12
C ASP A 465 10.81 -7.27 -2.80
N VAL A 466 10.69 -7.18 -4.14
CA VAL A 466 9.63 -7.86 -4.91
C VAL A 466 9.96 -9.33 -5.25
N MET A 467 11.25 -9.68 -5.40
CA MET A 467 11.74 -11.04 -5.65
C MET A 467 11.05 -11.77 -6.82
N HIS A 468 10.80 -11.05 -7.93
CA HIS A 468 10.00 -11.55 -9.05
C HIS A 468 10.62 -12.77 -9.76
N GLN A 469 9.90 -13.91 -9.79
CA GLN A 469 10.30 -15.12 -10.51
C GLN A 469 9.37 -15.44 -11.70
N PRO A 470 9.83 -15.36 -12.96
CA PRO A 470 9.02 -15.64 -14.15
C PRO A 470 8.52 -17.10 -14.29
N GLU A 471 9.07 -18.04 -13.52
CA GLU A 471 8.53 -19.40 -13.45
C GLU A 471 7.29 -19.48 -12.54
N ASP A 472 7.27 -18.75 -11.43
CA ASP A 472 6.13 -18.71 -10.51
C ASP A 472 4.91 -18.07 -11.17
N ASP A 473 5.10 -16.97 -11.91
CA ASP A 473 4.08 -16.38 -12.80
C ASP A 473 3.38 -17.45 -13.67
N ARG A 474 4.13 -18.46 -14.15
CA ARG A 474 3.60 -19.56 -14.98
C ARG A 474 2.93 -20.65 -14.14
N ARG A 475 3.46 -20.97 -12.95
CA ARG A 475 2.83 -21.88 -11.98
C ARG A 475 1.46 -21.34 -11.54
N PHE A 476 1.38 -20.07 -11.14
CA PHE A 476 0.13 -19.42 -10.77
C PHE A 476 -0.84 -19.21 -11.95
N ALA A 477 -0.36 -18.88 -13.15
CA ALA A 477 -1.21 -18.89 -14.35
C ALA A 477 -1.80 -20.29 -14.64
N THR A 478 -1.07 -21.36 -14.34
CA THR A 478 -1.54 -22.75 -14.47
C THR A 478 -2.63 -23.05 -13.43
N VAL A 479 -2.47 -22.58 -12.19
CA VAL A 479 -3.53 -22.61 -11.16
C VAL A 479 -4.78 -21.87 -11.64
N ALA A 480 -4.63 -20.67 -12.22
CA ALA A 480 -5.78 -19.88 -12.70
C ALA A 480 -6.60 -20.63 -13.77
N ARG A 481 -5.94 -21.26 -14.75
CA ARG A 481 -6.62 -22.09 -15.75
C ARG A 481 -7.31 -23.31 -15.15
N ILE A 482 -6.67 -23.99 -14.21
CA ILE A 482 -7.26 -25.17 -13.53
C ILE A 482 -8.45 -24.75 -12.64
N SER A 483 -8.37 -23.57 -12.02
CA SER A 483 -9.48 -22.98 -11.28
C SER A 483 -10.68 -22.66 -12.16
N GLU A 484 -10.46 -22.03 -13.33
CA GLU A 484 -11.51 -21.76 -14.32
C GLU A 484 -12.22 -23.06 -14.76
N ILE A 485 -11.46 -24.14 -15.01
CA ILE A 485 -11.98 -25.46 -15.38
C ILE A 485 -12.77 -26.11 -14.23
N ASN A 486 -12.20 -26.17 -13.02
CA ASN A 486 -12.83 -26.83 -11.87
C ASN A 486 -14.08 -26.09 -11.39
N LEU A 487 -14.08 -24.76 -11.42
CA LEU A 487 -15.25 -23.94 -11.15
C LEU A 487 -16.35 -24.19 -12.21
N GLY A 488 -15.97 -24.35 -13.47
CA GLY A 488 -16.88 -24.76 -14.54
C GLY A 488 -17.54 -26.12 -14.27
N PHE A 489 -16.76 -27.14 -13.93
CA PHE A 489 -17.30 -28.46 -13.57
C PHE A 489 -18.19 -28.42 -12.32
N TYR A 490 -17.81 -27.67 -11.28
CA TYR A 490 -18.65 -27.49 -10.10
C TYR A 490 -20.00 -26.87 -10.45
N ARG A 491 -20.01 -25.76 -11.21
CA ARG A 491 -21.23 -25.04 -11.63
C ARG A 491 -22.14 -25.90 -12.51
N LEU A 492 -21.57 -26.74 -13.39
CA LEU A 492 -22.35 -27.59 -14.30
C LEU A 492 -22.92 -28.85 -13.62
N TYR A 493 -22.17 -29.51 -12.75
CA TYR A 493 -22.51 -30.86 -12.28
C TYR A 493 -22.90 -30.96 -10.80
N VAL A 494 -22.55 -29.98 -9.96
CA VAL A 494 -22.70 -30.07 -8.50
C VAL A 494 -23.57 -28.94 -7.94
N GLN A 495 -23.33 -27.69 -8.37
CA GLN A 495 -24.03 -26.51 -7.88
C GLN A 495 -25.58 -26.62 -7.91
N PRO A 496 -26.23 -27.14 -8.98
CA PRO A 496 -27.69 -27.24 -9.00
C PRO A 496 -28.25 -28.17 -7.91
N TRP A 497 -27.52 -29.23 -7.56
CA TRP A 497 -27.90 -30.14 -6.48
C TRP A 497 -27.77 -29.47 -5.11
N ILE A 498 -26.66 -28.77 -4.85
CA ILE A 498 -26.47 -28.03 -3.60
C ILE A 498 -27.55 -26.95 -3.45
N GLN A 499 -27.77 -26.13 -4.48
CA GLN A 499 -28.77 -25.06 -4.45
C GLN A 499 -30.21 -25.58 -4.32
N SER A 500 -30.52 -26.81 -4.76
CA SER A 500 -31.83 -27.43 -4.58
C SER A 500 -32.06 -28.08 -3.20
N ILE A 501 -30.98 -28.38 -2.46
CA ILE A 501 -31.03 -29.01 -1.12
C ILE A 501 -30.92 -27.95 -0.01
N MET A 502 -30.16 -26.88 -0.24
CA MET A 502 -29.87 -25.87 0.77
C MET A 502 -31.01 -24.86 0.92
N THR A 503 -31.29 -24.49 2.17
CA THR A 503 -32.32 -23.52 2.54
C THR A 503 -31.74 -22.43 3.45
N PRO A 504 -32.42 -21.27 3.59
CA PRO A 504 -32.02 -20.24 4.55
C PRO A 504 -31.95 -20.77 5.99
N GLU A 505 -32.77 -21.74 6.36
CA GLU A 505 -32.80 -22.39 7.68
C GLU A 505 -31.56 -23.26 7.89
N ALA A 506 -31.21 -24.08 6.88
CA ALA A 506 -30.03 -24.92 6.90
C ALA A 506 -28.74 -24.08 6.93
N ALA A 507 -28.64 -23.06 6.08
CA ALA A 507 -27.51 -22.13 6.08
C ALA A 507 -27.36 -21.39 7.42
N ARG A 508 -28.47 -20.89 8.00
CA ARG A 508 -28.46 -20.29 9.35
C ARG A 508 -28.12 -21.30 10.45
N TRP A 509 -28.40 -22.59 10.29
CA TRP A 509 -27.96 -23.63 11.23
C TRP A 509 -26.45 -23.88 11.11
N ILE A 510 -25.94 -24.15 9.90
CA ILE A 510 -24.51 -24.39 9.63
C ILE A 510 -23.65 -23.22 10.13
N ARG A 511 -24.02 -21.97 9.81
CA ARG A 511 -23.32 -20.75 10.25
C ARG A 511 -23.21 -20.64 11.78
N ARG A 512 -24.24 -21.08 12.52
CA ARG A 512 -24.27 -21.12 14.01
C ARG A 512 -23.52 -22.33 14.59
N MET A 513 -23.32 -23.38 13.81
CA MET A 513 -22.55 -24.58 14.18
C MET A 513 -21.07 -24.50 13.74
N HIS A 514 -20.63 -23.40 13.13
CA HIS A 514 -19.22 -23.20 12.78
C HIS A 514 -18.33 -23.29 14.03
N PRO A 515 -17.23 -24.08 14.03
CA PRO A 515 -16.48 -24.41 15.24
C PRO A 515 -16.02 -23.19 16.06
N ILE A 516 -15.57 -22.11 15.40
CA ILE A 516 -15.14 -20.88 16.09
C ILE A 516 -16.30 -20.25 16.87
N ARG A 517 -17.50 -20.12 16.26
CA ARG A 517 -18.69 -19.55 16.93
C ARG A 517 -19.18 -20.44 18.06
N LEU A 518 -19.03 -21.76 17.95
CA LEU A 518 -19.29 -22.67 19.06
C LEU A 518 -18.28 -22.45 20.21
N GLY A 519 -17.01 -22.18 19.91
CA GLY A 519 -15.99 -21.85 20.91
C GLY A 519 -16.29 -20.61 21.74
N TYR A 520 -16.94 -19.59 21.17
CA TYR A 520 -17.50 -18.47 21.93
C TYR A 520 -18.79 -18.86 22.65
N LYS A 521 -19.78 -19.42 21.94
CA LYS A 521 -21.13 -19.67 22.49
C LYS A 521 -21.14 -20.68 23.64
N LEU A 522 -20.32 -21.74 23.59
CA LEU A 522 -20.26 -22.76 24.64
C LEU A 522 -19.59 -22.25 25.92
N MET A 523 -18.78 -21.19 25.83
CA MET A 523 -18.17 -20.49 26.96
C MET A 523 -18.91 -19.17 27.19
N SER A 524 -20.16 -19.26 27.62
CA SER A 524 -21.01 -18.10 27.95
C SER A 524 -22.03 -18.50 29.03
N ASP A 525 -22.75 -17.55 29.59
CA ASP A 525 -23.81 -17.81 30.60
C ASP A 525 -25.03 -18.56 30.01
N ARG A 526 -25.07 -18.74 28.68
CA ARG A 526 -26.07 -19.61 28.00
C ARG A 526 -25.74 -21.10 28.13
N ASN A 527 -24.62 -21.47 28.76
CA ASN A 527 -24.25 -22.85 29.11
C ASN A 527 -24.41 -23.07 30.63
N PRO A 528 -25.30 -23.95 31.11
CA PRO A 528 -25.46 -24.23 32.54
C PRO A 528 -24.18 -24.65 33.29
N LEU A 529 -23.16 -25.15 32.59
CA LEU A 529 -21.88 -25.55 33.18
C LEU A 529 -20.99 -24.35 33.58
N THR A 530 -21.21 -23.15 33.03
CA THR A 530 -20.41 -21.94 33.37
C THR A 530 -21.00 -21.16 34.54
N VAL A 531 -22.27 -21.40 34.92
CA VAL A 531 -23.01 -20.66 35.94
C VAL A 531 -22.30 -20.57 37.32
N PRO A 532 -21.52 -21.56 37.79
CA PRO A 532 -20.74 -21.41 39.03
C PRO A 532 -19.51 -20.50 38.91
N LEU A 533 -18.98 -20.28 37.70
CA LEU A 533 -17.69 -19.62 37.49
C LEU A 533 -17.60 -18.19 38.04
N PRO A 534 -18.59 -17.28 37.89
CA PRO A 534 -18.47 -15.93 38.42
C PRO A 534 -18.28 -15.93 39.94
N VAL A 535 -19.02 -16.79 40.66
CA VAL A 535 -18.97 -16.89 42.12
C VAL A 535 -17.65 -17.50 42.58
N MET A 536 -17.15 -18.51 41.87
CA MET A 536 -15.85 -19.11 42.15
C MET A 536 -14.70 -18.15 41.85
N ALA A 537 -14.77 -17.42 40.73
CA ALA A 537 -13.77 -16.44 40.33
C ALA A 537 -13.73 -15.25 41.30
N ASP A 538 -14.88 -14.73 41.75
CA ASP A 538 -14.93 -13.67 42.77
C ASP A 538 -14.40 -14.13 44.13
N TYR A 539 -14.63 -15.39 44.51
CA TYR A 539 -13.99 -15.97 45.69
C TYR A 539 -12.47 -16.04 45.51
N VAL A 540 -11.98 -16.51 44.35
CA VAL A 540 -10.54 -16.59 44.05
C VAL A 540 -9.91 -15.20 44.01
N ARG A 541 -10.50 -14.21 43.31
CA ARG A 541 -10.00 -12.81 43.25
C ARG A 541 -9.77 -12.21 44.65
N ARG A 542 -10.63 -12.54 45.62
CA ARG A 542 -10.54 -12.03 47.01
C ARG A 542 -9.56 -12.79 47.91
N HIS A 543 -9.20 -14.02 47.55
CA HIS A 543 -8.33 -14.89 48.35
C HIS A 543 -7.10 -15.39 47.57
N ARG A 544 -6.76 -14.70 46.47
CA ARG A 544 -5.72 -15.06 45.50
C ARG A 544 -4.38 -15.23 46.20
N GLN A 545 -3.74 -16.39 46.00
CA GLN A 545 -2.44 -16.70 46.59
C GLN A 545 -1.47 -17.21 45.50
N PRO A 546 -0.90 -16.28 44.70
CA PRO A 546 0.01 -16.60 43.61
C PRO A 546 1.21 -17.42 44.07
N VAL A 547 1.78 -18.19 43.15
CA VAL A 547 3.06 -18.88 43.37
C VAL A 547 4.23 -17.97 43.02
N GLU A 548 5.33 -18.08 43.77
CA GLU A 548 6.57 -17.33 43.52
C GLU A 548 7.27 -17.85 42.24
N GLN A 549 8.02 -16.98 41.56
CA GLN A 549 8.55 -17.26 40.20
C GLN A 549 9.68 -18.30 40.17
N ASP A 550 10.39 -18.47 41.29
CA ASP A 550 11.43 -19.47 41.52
C ASP A 550 10.88 -20.89 41.74
N ASN A 551 9.56 -21.04 41.94
CA ASN A 551 8.92 -22.32 42.20
C ASN A 551 9.19 -23.32 41.05
N ILE A 552 9.78 -24.46 41.41
CA ILE A 552 10.24 -25.47 40.45
C ILE A 552 9.12 -26.02 39.54
N PHE A 553 7.88 -26.10 40.02
CA PHE A 553 6.74 -26.53 39.19
C PHE A 553 6.27 -25.43 38.24
N LYS A 554 6.38 -24.16 38.62
CA LYS A 554 6.13 -23.02 37.71
C LYS A 554 7.20 -22.95 36.61
N ALA A 555 8.46 -23.21 36.94
CA ALA A 555 9.53 -23.33 35.95
C ALA A 555 9.28 -24.51 34.97
N LEU A 556 8.84 -25.67 35.47
CA LEU A 556 8.47 -26.81 34.62
C LEU A 556 7.22 -26.53 33.75
N GLU A 557 6.23 -25.77 34.25
CA GLU A 557 5.08 -25.31 33.46
C GLU A 557 5.50 -24.44 32.27
N LEU A 558 6.43 -23.50 32.49
CA LEU A 558 6.99 -22.65 31.45
C LEU A 558 7.77 -23.47 30.41
N MET A 559 8.67 -24.35 30.85
CA MET A 559 9.43 -25.25 29.95
C MET A 559 8.50 -26.15 29.12
N ALA A 560 7.42 -26.67 29.71
CA ALA A 560 6.43 -27.48 28.98
C ALA A 560 5.65 -26.64 27.95
N SER A 561 5.27 -25.41 28.31
CA SER A 561 4.63 -24.47 27.38
C SER A 561 5.55 -24.12 26.20
N ASP A 562 6.81 -23.81 26.45
CA ASP A 562 7.77 -23.47 25.40
C ASP A 562 8.04 -24.66 24.49
N GLN A 563 8.13 -25.88 25.04
CA GLN A 563 8.23 -27.10 24.23
C GLN A 563 6.99 -27.33 23.36
N ILE A 564 5.77 -26.98 23.83
CA ILE A 564 4.55 -27.03 23.02
C ILE A 564 4.60 -25.98 21.89
N VAL A 565 5.03 -24.75 22.18
CA VAL A 565 5.19 -23.69 21.17
C VAL A 565 6.22 -24.09 20.10
N VAL A 566 7.38 -24.61 20.50
CA VAL A 566 8.43 -25.13 19.59
C VAL A 566 7.89 -26.29 18.73
N SER A 567 7.12 -27.21 19.33
CA SER A 567 6.56 -28.37 18.59
C SER A 567 5.49 -27.94 17.58
N LEU A 568 4.65 -26.95 17.92
CA LEU A 568 3.63 -26.41 17.02
C LEU A 568 4.24 -25.54 15.90
N ASN A 569 5.33 -24.81 16.17
CA ASN A 569 6.12 -24.12 15.15
C ASN A 569 6.78 -25.12 14.20
N ALA A 570 7.45 -26.16 14.71
CA ALA A 570 8.06 -27.19 13.86
C ALA A 570 7.01 -27.91 12.97
N TRP A 571 5.79 -28.12 13.47
CA TRP A 571 4.68 -28.63 12.64
C TRP A 571 4.24 -27.63 11.55
N ARG A 572 4.09 -26.34 11.89
CA ARG A 572 3.80 -25.26 10.93
C ARG A 572 4.87 -25.24 9.81
N ASP A 573 6.14 -25.19 10.19
CA ASP A 573 7.25 -25.02 9.25
C ASP A 573 7.39 -26.23 8.31
N LEU A 574 7.14 -27.45 8.82
CA LEU A 574 7.06 -28.66 8.01
C LEU A 574 5.84 -28.68 7.08
N ARG A 575 4.66 -28.27 7.56
CA ARG A 575 3.42 -28.17 6.78
C ARG A 575 3.60 -27.19 5.62
N ASP A 576 4.18 -26.03 5.90
CA ASP A 576 4.27 -24.91 4.98
C ASP A 576 5.30 -25.15 3.89
N SER A 577 6.49 -25.64 4.25
CA SER A 577 7.49 -26.09 3.27
C SER A 577 7.04 -27.30 2.43
N SER A 578 6.21 -28.20 2.99
CA SER A 578 5.59 -29.28 2.22
C SER A 578 4.51 -28.78 1.26
N THR A 579 3.74 -27.78 1.67
CA THR A 579 2.68 -27.13 0.86
C THR A 579 3.31 -26.39 -0.32
N GLU A 580 4.36 -25.61 -0.08
CA GLU A 580 5.14 -24.93 -1.12
C GLU A 580 5.78 -25.92 -2.10
N ARG A 581 6.52 -26.93 -1.60
CA ARG A 581 7.12 -27.96 -2.47
C ARG A 581 6.06 -28.63 -3.35
N LEU A 582 4.94 -29.07 -2.76
CA LEU A 582 3.90 -29.76 -3.52
C LEU A 582 3.21 -28.85 -4.55
N PHE A 583 3.05 -27.56 -4.25
CA PHE A 583 2.60 -26.56 -5.22
C PHE A 583 3.58 -26.45 -6.40
N MET A 584 4.88 -26.31 -6.14
CA MET A 584 5.92 -26.22 -7.17
C MET A 584 6.02 -27.51 -8.02
N ASP A 585 5.96 -28.67 -7.36
CA ASP A 585 6.05 -30.00 -7.99
C ASP A 585 4.80 -30.38 -8.81
N ILE A 586 3.63 -29.81 -8.51
CA ILE A 586 2.40 -29.96 -9.32
C ILE A 586 2.38 -28.93 -10.45
N TYR A 587 2.38 -27.63 -10.12
CA TYR A 587 2.12 -26.56 -11.09
C TYR A 587 3.35 -26.20 -11.94
N GLY A 588 4.53 -26.71 -11.60
CA GLY A 588 5.75 -26.66 -12.41
C GLY A 588 5.83 -27.70 -13.53
N GLN A 589 4.91 -28.67 -13.61
CA GLN A 589 5.01 -29.78 -14.58
C GLN A 589 4.79 -29.32 -16.03
N PRO A 590 5.76 -29.48 -16.95
CA PRO A 590 5.61 -29.00 -18.33
C PRO A 590 4.42 -29.60 -19.08
N LEU A 591 4.05 -30.85 -18.77
CA LEU A 591 2.86 -31.49 -19.35
C LEU A 591 1.55 -30.85 -18.88
N LEU A 592 1.46 -30.47 -17.60
CA LEU A 592 0.28 -29.78 -17.05
C LEU A 592 0.19 -28.37 -17.62
N GLN A 593 1.31 -27.64 -17.66
CA GLN A 593 1.41 -26.31 -18.25
C GLN A 593 1.05 -26.33 -19.75
N ALA A 594 1.51 -27.33 -20.51
CA ALA A 594 1.12 -27.53 -21.91
C ALA A 594 -0.37 -27.83 -22.06
N ALA A 595 -0.94 -28.69 -21.21
CA ALA A 595 -2.36 -29.07 -21.27
C ALA A 595 -3.32 -27.89 -21.04
N VAL A 596 -2.89 -26.84 -20.32
CA VAL A 596 -3.65 -25.59 -20.15
C VAL A 596 -3.21 -24.45 -21.09
N GLY A 597 -2.34 -24.73 -22.07
CA GLY A 597 -1.93 -23.77 -23.09
C GLY A 597 -0.86 -22.75 -22.66
N LEU A 598 -0.04 -23.06 -21.66
CA LEU A 598 1.00 -22.18 -21.08
C LEU A 598 2.43 -22.67 -21.35
N TYR A 599 2.63 -23.61 -22.28
CA TYR A 599 3.93 -24.19 -22.62
C TYR A 599 3.97 -24.65 -24.09
N GLY A 600 5.16 -24.74 -24.68
CA GLY A 600 5.38 -25.24 -26.04
C GLY A 600 4.94 -24.27 -27.12
N ASP A 601 5.72 -23.20 -27.33
CA ASP A 601 5.51 -22.09 -28.28
C ASP A 601 4.19 -21.31 -28.18
N ALA A 602 3.29 -21.69 -27.26
CA ALA A 602 2.12 -20.90 -26.88
C ALA A 602 2.55 -19.53 -26.32
N HIS A 603 2.25 -18.45 -27.07
CA HIS A 603 2.61 -17.08 -26.73
C HIS A 603 1.75 -16.47 -25.60
N VAL A 604 1.57 -17.21 -24.49
CA VAL A 604 0.87 -16.74 -23.30
C VAL A 604 1.89 -16.16 -22.31
N HIS A 605 2.52 -15.06 -22.71
CA HIS A 605 3.14 -14.16 -21.74
C HIS A 605 2.04 -13.51 -20.90
N ARG A 606 2.24 -13.46 -19.58
CA ARG A 606 1.38 -12.70 -18.66
C ARG A 606 1.26 -11.26 -19.17
N ARG A 607 0.05 -10.72 -19.25
CA ARG A 607 -0.17 -9.35 -19.73
C ARG A 607 0.59 -8.37 -18.83
N ARG A 608 1.49 -7.58 -19.43
CA ARG A 608 2.27 -6.51 -18.79
C ARG A 608 1.96 -5.20 -19.51
N PRO A 609 1.02 -4.38 -19.02
CA PRO A 609 0.54 -3.19 -19.73
C PRO A 609 1.66 -2.23 -20.17
N GLY A 610 2.68 -2.01 -19.34
CA GLY A 610 3.85 -1.18 -19.67
C GLY A 610 4.66 -1.65 -20.89
N ALA A 611 4.60 -2.94 -21.25
CA ALA A 611 5.31 -3.49 -22.41
C ALA A 611 4.54 -3.36 -23.74
N GLU A 612 3.24 -3.04 -23.69
CA GLU A 612 2.36 -3.07 -24.86
C GLU A 612 2.77 -2.01 -25.91
N PRO A 613 2.71 -2.30 -27.23
CA PRO A 613 3.20 -1.37 -28.25
C PRO A 613 2.46 -0.03 -28.29
N GLU A 614 1.18 -0.01 -27.91
CA GLU A 614 0.38 1.22 -27.78
C GLU A 614 0.86 2.07 -26.60
N HIS A 615 1.23 1.42 -25.50
CA HIS A 615 1.74 2.10 -24.30
C HIS A 615 3.11 2.72 -24.51
N ARG A 616 4.02 2.03 -25.21
CA ARG A 616 5.32 2.61 -25.57
C ARG A 616 5.19 3.84 -26.48
N ARG A 617 4.20 3.84 -27.39
CA ARG A 617 3.87 5.04 -28.20
C ARG A 617 3.25 6.18 -27.38
N PHE A 618 2.52 5.87 -26.30
CA PHE A 618 2.05 6.88 -25.34
C PHE A 618 3.24 7.54 -24.62
N ILE A 619 4.21 6.77 -24.14
CA ILE A 619 5.43 7.31 -23.51
C ILE A 619 6.23 8.16 -24.51
N GLU A 620 6.47 7.67 -25.73
CA GLU A 620 7.15 8.42 -26.79
C GLU A 620 6.45 9.77 -27.09
N ASN A 621 5.11 9.77 -27.18
CA ASN A 621 4.33 10.99 -27.37
C ASN A 621 4.48 11.95 -26.18
N ARG A 622 4.35 11.46 -24.93
CA ARG A 622 4.44 12.32 -23.73
C ARG A 622 5.83 12.95 -23.58
N GLN A 623 6.89 12.21 -23.89
CA GLN A 623 8.24 12.78 -23.99
C GLN A 623 8.34 13.87 -25.07
N ASN A 624 7.72 13.69 -26.24
CA ASN A 624 7.75 14.71 -27.29
C ASN A 624 6.94 15.97 -26.92
N GLU A 625 5.78 15.83 -26.26
CA GLU A 625 5.02 16.97 -25.71
C GLU A 625 5.86 17.78 -24.71
N LEU A 626 6.55 17.09 -23.80
CA LEU A 626 7.44 17.72 -22.83
C LEU A 626 8.65 18.40 -23.50
N ARG A 627 9.26 17.79 -24.53
CA ARG A 627 10.32 18.44 -25.36
C ARG A 627 9.85 19.76 -25.95
N HIS A 628 8.61 19.84 -26.43
CA HIS A 628 8.05 21.09 -26.95
C HIS A 628 7.80 22.16 -25.87
N LYS A 629 7.59 21.77 -24.61
CA LYS A 629 7.42 22.70 -23.48
C LYS A 629 8.72 23.26 -22.90
N ILE A 630 9.89 22.71 -23.20
CA ILE A 630 11.17 23.11 -22.56
C ILE A 630 11.44 24.62 -22.69
N ALA A 631 11.18 25.18 -23.87
CA ALA A 631 11.35 26.60 -24.19
C ALA A 631 10.03 27.41 -24.14
N GLN A 632 9.01 26.91 -23.44
CA GLN A 632 7.72 27.59 -23.24
C GLN A 632 7.52 27.95 -21.77
N GLY A 633 6.84 29.07 -21.54
CA GLY A 633 6.65 29.66 -20.20
C GLY A 633 7.24 31.07 -20.12
N GLY A 634 7.48 31.54 -18.89
CA GLY A 634 8.12 32.81 -18.57
C GLY A 634 8.90 32.74 -17.24
N PRO A 635 8.93 33.83 -16.45
CA PRO A 635 9.74 33.90 -15.24
C PRO A 635 9.34 32.89 -14.15
N HIS A 636 8.05 32.55 -14.02
CA HIS A 636 7.57 31.62 -12.99
C HIS A 636 8.12 30.20 -13.23
N GLU A 637 8.08 29.75 -14.49
CA GLU A 637 8.72 28.51 -14.94
C GLU A 637 10.23 28.54 -14.75
N ALA A 638 10.89 29.67 -15.05
CA ALA A 638 12.33 29.82 -14.87
C ALA A 638 12.76 29.73 -13.39
N VAL A 639 12.04 30.39 -12.48
CA VAL A 639 12.30 30.33 -11.03
C VAL A 639 11.98 28.95 -10.47
N MET A 640 10.83 28.35 -10.80
CA MET A 640 10.47 27.01 -10.31
C MET A 640 11.46 25.94 -10.80
N ARG A 641 11.85 25.99 -12.08
CA ARG A 641 12.89 25.13 -12.66
C ARG A 641 14.23 25.31 -11.94
N SER A 642 14.55 26.53 -11.51
CA SER A 642 15.76 26.82 -10.74
C SER A 642 15.72 26.24 -9.33
N VAL A 643 14.60 26.39 -8.60
CA VAL A 643 14.39 25.75 -7.28
C VAL A 643 14.57 24.23 -7.38
N ILE A 644 13.89 23.59 -8.34
CA ILE A 644 13.94 22.13 -8.50
C ILE A 644 15.35 21.65 -8.87
N TYR A 645 16.08 22.40 -9.72
CA TYR A 645 17.45 22.04 -10.08
C TYR A 645 18.43 22.17 -8.91
N VAL A 646 18.43 23.30 -8.19
CA VAL A 646 19.35 23.55 -7.07
C VAL A 646 19.18 22.49 -5.98
N LEU A 647 17.94 22.19 -5.60
CA LEU A 647 17.60 21.16 -4.61
C LEU A 647 17.93 19.73 -5.08
N GLY A 648 18.23 19.52 -6.36
CA GLY A 648 18.87 18.30 -6.87
C GLY A 648 18.08 17.47 -7.87
N GLY A 649 17.02 18.03 -8.47
CA GLY A 649 16.19 17.33 -9.45
C GLY A 649 15.11 16.45 -8.83
N ALA A 650 15.21 16.12 -7.54
CA ALA A 650 14.06 15.87 -6.68
C ALA A 650 14.08 16.98 -5.60
N PRO A 651 13.10 17.89 -5.53
CA PRO A 651 13.10 19.02 -4.60
C PRO A 651 12.63 18.58 -3.19
N ALA A 652 12.92 17.34 -2.83
CA ALA A 652 12.09 16.52 -1.95
C ALA A 652 12.86 15.31 -1.41
N THR A 653 13.91 15.55 -0.61
CA THR A 653 14.58 14.50 0.20
C THR A 653 13.91 14.30 1.55
N ASP A 654 13.32 15.35 2.11
CA ASP A 654 12.82 15.42 3.48
C ASP A 654 11.99 16.72 3.68
N GLU A 655 11.31 16.84 4.81
CA GLU A 655 10.39 17.94 5.16
C GLU A 655 11.00 19.35 5.01
N ARG A 656 12.32 19.51 5.22
CA ARG A 656 13.00 20.82 5.13
C ARG A 656 12.89 21.41 3.72
N ASN A 657 12.96 20.56 2.69
CA ASN A 657 12.85 21.00 1.30
C ASN A 657 11.39 21.30 0.90
N PHE A 658 10.39 20.70 1.56
CA PHE A 658 9.00 21.14 1.44
C PHE A 658 8.78 22.51 2.08
N LYS A 659 9.41 22.81 3.21
CA LYS A 659 9.37 24.14 3.84
C LYS A 659 9.89 25.23 2.87
N ARG A 660 10.94 24.94 2.11
CA ARG A 660 11.42 25.80 1.00
C ARG A 660 10.38 25.96 -0.13
N LEU A 661 9.76 24.88 -0.60
CA LEU A 661 8.69 24.93 -1.62
C LEU A 661 7.43 25.67 -1.16
N ARG A 662 7.08 25.57 0.13
CA ARG A 662 5.92 26.28 0.71
C ARG A 662 6.20 27.78 0.86
N ALA A 663 7.44 28.15 1.20
CA ALA A 663 7.90 29.54 1.18
C ALA A 663 7.88 30.12 -0.25
N SER A 664 8.36 29.38 -1.25
CA SER A 664 8.35 29.88 -2.64
C SER A 664 6.93 30.13 -3.17
N ARG A 665 5.96 29.25 -2.85
CA ARG A 665 4.54 29.50 -3.16
C ARG A 665 4.02 30.79 -2.50
N ALA A 666 4.34 31.01 -1.23
CA ALA A 666 3.82 32.14 -0.46
C ALA A 666 4.26 33.51 -1.00
N GLU A 667 5.41 33.59 -1.67
CA GLU A 667 5.95 34.83 -2.22
C GLU A 667 5.74 34.98 -3.73
N LEU A 668 5.97 33.94 -4.54
CA LEU A 668 5.79 34.01 -6.00
C LEU A 668 4.31 34.02 -6.41
N GLU A 669 3.49 33.24 -5.73
CA GLU A 669 2.15 32.89 -6.18
C GLU A 669 1.08 32.94 -5.06
N PRO A 670 0.99 34.05 -4.28
CA PRO A 670 0.04 34.19 -3.19
C PRO A 670 -1.43 34.19 -3.63
N SER A 671 -1.71 34.35 -4.93
CA SER A 671 -3.05 34.31 -5.53
C SER A 671 -3.37 33.01 -6.28
N THR A 672 -2.40 32.11 -6.46
CA THR A 672 -2.55 30.89 -7.28
C THR A 672 -3.07 29.72 -6.44
N SER A 673 -3.94 28.90 -7.03
CA SER A 673 -4.47 27.70 -6.37
C SER A 673 -3.36 26.66 -6.13
N LEU A 674 -3.52 25.82 -5.10
CA LEU A 674 -2.52 24.78 -4.78
C LEU A 674 -2.46 23.70 -5.89
N SER A 675 -3.54 23.47 -6.62
CA SER A 675 -3.58 22.60 -7.80
C SER A 675 -2.79 23.15 -8.99
N GLU A 676 -2.83 24.46 -9.23
CA GLU A 676 -2.02 25.10 -10.28
C GLU A 676 -0.53 25.17 -9.91
N PHE A 677 -0.21 25.45 -8.65
CA PHE A 677 1.16 25.35 -8.13
C PHE A 677 1.71 23.92 -8.26
N LYS A 678 0.92 22.89 -7.88
CA LYS A 678 1.26 21.47 -8.09
C LYS A 678 1.53 21.17 -9.57
N ARG A 679 0.72 21.70 -10.49
CA ARG A 679 0.94 21.56 -11.95
C ARG A 679 2.27 22.18 -12.36
N LEU A 680 2.57 23.41 -11.94
CA LEU A 680 3.83 24.10 -12.27
C LEU A 680 5.06 23.32 -11.77
N VAL A 681 5.04 22.85 -10.52
CA VAL A 681 6.11 22.02 -9.93
C VAL A 681 6.31 20.73 -10.74
N ARG A 682 5.22 19.99 -11.03
CA ARG A 682 5.29 18.72 -11.77
C ARG A 682 5.79 18.92 -13.21
N GLU A 683 5.32 19.93 -13.93
CA GLU A 683 5.76 20.20 -15.31
C GLU A 683 7.24 20.62 -15.40
N GLN A 684 7.73 21.49 -14.52
CA GLN A 684 9.15 21.87 -14.53
C GLN A 684 10.08 20.74 -14.04
N PHE A 685 9.63 19.89 -13.12
CA PHE A 685 10.32 18.64 -12.76
C PHE A 685 10.46 17.72 -13.98
N PHE A 686 9.39 17.47 -14.73
CA PHE A 686 9.44 16.62 -15.92
C PHE A 686 10.40 17.15 -16.99
N ILE A 687 10.39 18.46 -17.23
CA ILE A 687 11.33 19.12 -18.16
C ILE A 687 12.79 18.88 -17.75
N LEU A 688 13.12 19.06 -16.46
CA LEU A 688 14.47 18.79 -15.93
C LEU A 688 14.86 17.31 -15.94
N LYS A 689 13.89 16.41 -15.76
CA LYS A 689 14.11 14.96 -15.76
C LYS A 689 14.35 14.41 -17.18
N LEU A 690 13.73 15.04 -18.19
CA LEU A 690 13.77 14.62 -19.59
C LEU A 690 15.03 15.10 -20.33
N ASP A 691 15.37 16.39 -20.23
CA ASP A 691 16.65 16.94 -20.69
C ASP A 691 17.07 18.10 -19.79
N ARG A 692 17.86 17.77 -18.77
CA ARG A 692 18.37 18.72 -17.78
C ARG A 692 19.23 19.82 -18.39
N GLU A 693 19.97 19.54 -19.48
CA GLU A 693 20.88 20.52 -20.07
C GLU A 693 20.12 21.50 -20.97
N GLN A 694 19.19 21.01 -21.79
CA GLN A 694 18.30 21.86 -22.57
C GLN A 694 17.35 22.68 -21.66
N ALA A 695 16.88 22.09 -20.56
CA ALA A 695 16.05 22.78 -19.56
C ALA A 695 16.77 23.96 -18.89
N LEU A 696 18.06 23.85 -18.57
CA LEU A 696 18.84 24.94 -17.98
C LEU A 696 19.28 25.97 -19.02
N ASN A 697 19.68 25.54 -20.20
CA ASN A 697 20.12 26.44 -21.28
C ASN A 697 18.99 27.33 -21.84
N THR A 698 17.72 26.98 -21.58
CA THR A 698 16.53 27.78 -21.95
C THR A 698 16.09 28.78 -20.87
N LEU A 699 16.67 28.77 -19.66
CA LEU A 699 16.38 29.78 -18.62
C LEU A 699 16.55 31.24 -19.11
N PRO A 700 17.59 31.60 -19.90
CA PRO A 700 17.73 32.97 -20.42
C PRO A 700 16.66 33.35 -21.46
N GLU A 701 16.01 32.36 -22.10
CA GLU A 701 14.95 32.60 -23.07
C GLU A 701 13.60 32.84 -22.36
N LEU A 702 13.33 32.12 -21.26
CA LEU A 702 12.14 32.30 -20.41
C LEU A 702 12.13 33.65 -19.66
N LEU A 703 13.31 34.18 -19.32
CA LEU A 703 13.48 35.49 -18.67
C LEU A 703 13.58 36.65 -19.68
N LYS A 704 13.48 36.38 -20.99
CA LYS A 704 13.72 37.37 -22.04
C LYS A 704 12.66 38.48 -22.02
N GLY A 705 13.11 39.71 -21.79
CA GLY A 705 12.25 40.90 -21.72
C GLY A 705 11.95 41.36 -20.30
N GLN A 706 12.42 40.64 -19.28
CA GLN A 706 12.50 41.16 -17.92
C GLN A 706 13.60 42.24 -17.82
N THR A 707 13.40 43.21 -16.92
CA THR A 707 14.40 44.20 -16.54
C THR A 707 15.49 43.61 -15.65
N GLY A 708 16.58 44.35 -15.47
CA GLY A 708 17.63 43.96 -14.51
C GLY A 708 17.10 43.85 -13.08
N GLU A 709 16.22 44.77 -12.66
CA GLU A 709 15.62 44.82 -11.32
C GLU A 709 14.67 43.64 -11.06
N GLU A 710 13.87 43.22 -12.06
CA GLU A 710 13.07 41.99 -11.96
C GLU A 710 13.95 40.74 -11.84
N ILE A 711 15.06 40.66 -12.61
CA ILE A 711 16.02 39.54 -12.51
C ILE A 711 16.70 39.50 -11.14
N ASP A 712 17.08 40.65 -10.58
CA ASP A 712 17.65 40.73 -9.22
C ASP A 712 16.63 40.31 -8.15
N ASN A 713 15.37 40.74 -8.27
CA ASN A 713 14.29 40.31 -7.38
C ASN A 713 14.09 38.79 -7.41
N TYR A 714 14.12 38.15 -8.58
CA TYR A 714 14.04 36.68 -8.67
C TYR A 714 15.25 35.96 -8.04
N ILE A 715 16.45 36.54 -8.13
CA ILE A 715 17.66 35.98 -7.50
C ILE A 715 17.57 36.11 -5.97
N SER A 716 17.18 37.28 -5.43
CA SER A 716 17.00 37.46 -3.99
C SER A 716 15.84 36.64 -3.42
N HIS A 717 14.78 36.39 -4.19
CA HIS A 717 13.74 35.43 -3.80
C HIS A 717 14.30 34.00 -3.70
N LEU A 718 15.11 33.55 -4.67
CA LEU A 718 15.80 32.25 -4.58
C LEU A 718 16.71 32.17 -3.35
N GLU A 719 17.44 33.25 -3.01
CA GLU A 719 18.23 33.33 -1.78
C GLU A 719 17.37 33.17 -0.52
N HIS A 720 16.21 33.82 -0.45
CA HIS A 720 15.29 33.68 0.68
C HIS A 720 14.73 32.26 0.80
N VAL A 721 14.26 31.68 -0.31
CA VAL A 721 13.74 30.30 -0.38
C VAL A 721 14.79 29.28 0.07
N PHE A 722 16.05 29.45 -0.31
CA PHE A 722 17.10 28.52 0.10
C PHE A 722 17.50 28.70 1.57
N ALA A 723 17.53 29.93 2.09
CA ALA A 723 17.81 30.21 3.50
C ALA A 723 16.72 29.71 4.48
N ALA A 724 15.48 29.54 4.02
CA ALA A 724 14.31 29.19 4.86
C ALA A 724 14.39 27.84 5.62
N SER A 725 15.42 27.02 5.39
CA SER A 725 15.67 25.78 6.14
C SER A 725 17.17 25.47 6.31
N GLY A 726 17.98 26.49 6.60
CA GLY A 726 19.43 26.35 6.86
C GLY A 726 20.31 26.51 5.63
N GLU A 727 21.63 26.35 5.81
CA GLU A 727 22.63 26.53 4.76
C GLU A 727 22.47 25.53 3.60
N LEU A 728 22.98 25.90 2.42
CA LEU A 728 23.03 25.01 1.26
C LEU A 728 24.27 24.13 1.35
N THR A 729 24.11 22.84 1.02
CA THR A 729 25.26 21.95 0.81
C THR A 729 26.13 22.45 -0.34
N GLU A 730 27.43 22.15 -0.32
CA GLU A 730 28.40 22.59 -1.35
C GLU A 730 27.90 22.29 -2.78
N HIS A 731 27.30 21.12 -3.00
CA HIS A 731 26.71 20.76 -4.29
C HIS A 731 25.49 21.60 -4.67
N ALA A 732 24.64 22.01 -3.72
CA ALA A 732 23.51 22.87 -4.00
C ALA A 732 23.94 24.33 -4.24
N ALA A 733 24.92 24.84 -3.47
CA ALA A 733 25.53 26.15 -3.71
C ALA A 733 26.14 26.27 -5.13
N ASN A 734 26.95 25.29 -5.55
CA ASN A 734 27.50 25.24 -6.91
C ASN A 734 26.41 25.23 -8.02
N ARG A 735 25.28 24.54 -7.80
CA ARG A 735 24.13 24.59 -8.73
C ARG A 735 23.46 25.96 -8.75
N PHE A 736 23.42 26.65 -7.62
CA PHE A 736 22.79 27.97 -7.54
C PHE A 736 23.64 29.04 -8.22
N ASP A 737 24.96 28.99 -8.10
CA ASP A 737 25.86 29.86 -8.86
C ASP A 737 25.74 29.62 -10.38
N GLN A 738 25.54 28.37 -10.80
CA GLN A 738 25.22 28.05 -12.21
C GLN A 738 23.88 28.66 -12.66
N VAL A 739 22.86 28.69 -11.80
CA VAL A 739 21.57 29.37 -12.06
C VAL A 739 21.76 30.88 -12.17
N LYS A 740 22.48 31.52 -11.23
CA LYS A 740 22.80 32.96 -11.28
C LYS A 740 23.49 33.32 -12.60
N ALA A 741 24.51 32.57 -13.00
CA ALA A 741 25.22 32.74 -14.26
C ALA A 741 24.39 32.42 -15.53
N LEU A 742 23.17 31.89 -15.40
CA LEU A 742 22.19 31.77 -16.48
C LEU A 742 21.19 32.93 -16.46
N PHE A 743 20.74 33.36 -15.28
CA PHE A 743 19.88 34.54 -15.11
C PHE A 743 20.59 35.82 -15.57
N ASP A 744 21.88 35.98 -15.28
CA ASP A 744 22.69 37.12 -15.72
C ASP A 744 22.79 37.24 -17.26
N LYS A 745 22.65 36.14 -18.00
CA LYS A 745 22.62 36.14 -19.48
C LYS A 745 21.29 36.64 -20.05
N ALA A 746 20.23 36.67 -19.24
CA ALA A 746 18.93 37.20 -19.64
C ALA A 746 18.85 38.73 -19.53
N ARG A 747 19.74 39.35 -18.75
CA ARG A 747 19.74 40.80 -18.51
C ARG A 747 19.82 41.56 -19.83
N PRO A 748 18.97 42.59 -20.04
CA PRO A 748 19.07 43.43 -21.23
C PRO A 748 20.45 44.09 -21.24
N GLY A 749 21.25 43.76 -22.26
CA GLY A 749 22.62 44.25 -22.37
C GLY A 749 22.66 45.77 -22.27
N ALA A 750 23.51 46.28 -21.37
CA ALA A 750 23.57 47.70 -21.04
C ALA A 750 23.66 48.55 -22.33
N LEU A 751 22.70 49.47 -22.50
CA LEU A 751 22.62 50.36 -23.66
C LEU A 751 23.98 51.00 -23.90
N ALA A 752 24.63 50.62 -25.00
CA ALA A 752 25.92 51.16 -25.37
C ALA A 752 25.77 52.69 -25.49
N ALA A 753 26.51 53.42 -24.65
CA ALA A 753 26.41 54.87 -24.59
C ALA A 753 26.63 55.48 -25.98
N PRO A 754 25.83 56.48 -26.39
CA PRO A 754 25.94 57.05 -27.73
C PRO A 754 27.37 57.55 -27.96
N ALA A 755 27.94 57.16 -29.10
CA ALA A 755 29.28 57.56 -29.48
C ALA A 755 29.38 59.11 -29.57
N PRO A 756 30.50 59.72 -29.13
CA PRO A 756 30.59 61.17 -29.01
C PRO A 756 30.48 61.87 -30.37
N GLU A 757 29.74 62.98 -30.39
CA GLU A 757 29.54 63.80 -31.58
C GLU A 757 30.87 64.32 -32.14
N THR A 758 31.13 64.06 -33.42
CA THR A 758 32.22 64.71 -34.16
C THR A 758 31.66 65.92 -34.91
N ALA A 759 32.07 67.11 -34.48
CA ALA A 759 31.69 68.38 -35.10
C ALA A 759 32.27 68.53 -36.53
N PRO A 760 31.67 69.37 -37.40
CA PRO A 760 31.77 69.19 -38.85
C PRO A 760 32.89 70.01 -39.54
N THR A 761 33.22 69.58 -40.77
CA THR A 761 33.85 70.40 -41.82
C THR A 761 33.18 70.16 -43.19
N PRO A 762 33.26 71.09 -44.16
CA PRO A 762 32.12 71.36 -45.04
C PRO A 762 32.28 70.98 -46.53
N ASP A 763 31.15 71.12 -47.23
CA ASP A 763 30.97 71.39 -48.66
C ASP A 763 31.67 70.51 -49.72
N SER A 764 30.86 69.74 -50.43
CA SER A 764 30.62 70.06 -51.85
C SER A 764 29.29 69.48 -52.33
N ALA A 765 28.51 70.27 -53.08
CA ALA A 765 27.21 69.89 -53.61
C ALA A 765 27.21 69.94 -55.14
N VAL A 766 26.82 68.83 -55.78
CA VAL A 766 26.35 68.81 -57.18
C VAL A 766 25.14 67.89 -57.27
N ALA A 767 24.16 68.31 -58.07
CA ALA A 767 22.94 67.61 -58.45
C ALA A 767 23.26 66.24 -59.15
N THR A 768 22.30 65.34 -59.42
CA THR A 768 20.90 65.59 -59.83
C THR A 768 20.00 64.37 -59.55
N ALA A 769 18.68 64.56 -59.63
CA ALA A 769 17.69 63.48 -59.74
C ALA A 769 17.91 62.66 -61.05
N GLU A 770 17.24 61.53 -61.33
CA GLU A 770 15.78 61.33 -61.27
C GLU A 770 15.37 59.84 -61.52
N ILE A 771 14.07 59.57 -61.38
CA ILE A 771 13.31 58.40 -61.89
C ILE A 771 13.57 57.03 -61.24
N ALA A 772 12.48 56.46 -60.70
CA ALA A 772 12.30 55.03 -60.51
C ALA A 772 11.26 54.50 -61.52
N ALA A 773 11.50 53.31 -62.09
CA ALA A 773 10.50 52.50 -62.78
C ALA A 773 10.95 51.03 -62.83
N GLU A 774 10.00 50.11 -62.95
CA GLU A 774 10.23 48.66 -62.91
C GLU A 774 10.66 48.06 -64.26
N ALA A 775 10.95 46.76 -64.22
CA ALA A 775 11.12 45.80 -65.32
C ALA A 775 12.50 45.72 -66.01
N SER A 776 13.25 44.67 -65.65
CA SER A 776 14.11 43.95 -66.61
C SER A 776 13.51 42.56 -66.88
N ASN A 777 13.67 42.08 -68.11
CA ASN A 777 13.13 40.82 -68.60
C ASN A 777 14.07 40.29 -69.71
N THR A 778 14.20 38.97 -69.87
CA THR A 778 15.18 38.28 -70.77
C THR A 778 16.67 38.53 -70.37
N VAL A 779 17.71 37.74 -70.70
CA VAL A 779 18.14 36.94 -71.87
C VAL A 779 19.15 35.86 -71.39
N THR A 780 19.40 34.65 -71.95
CA THR A 780 18.64 33.58 -72.67
C THR A 780 19.53 32.32 -72.76
N ALA A 781 18.96 31.11 -72.81
CA ALA A 781 19.58 29.84 -73.30
C ALA A 781 20.71 29.21 -72.43
N GLU A 782 21.13 27.94 -72.58
CA GLU A 782 20.74 26.84 -73.50
C GLU A 782 21.07 25.44 -72.88
N LYS A 783 20.56 24.35 -73.50
CA LYS A 783 20.94 22.91 -73.34
C LYS A 783 20.50 22.16 -72.07
N ALA A 784 20.12 20.86 -72.13
CA ALA A 784 19.79 20.02 -73.30
C ALA A 784 18.92 18.78 -72.96
N GLN A 785 18.00 18.47 -73.90
CA GLN A 785 17.49 17.16 -74.35
C GLN A 785 16.78 16.17 -73.39
N GLU A 786 15.88 15.40 -74.01
CA GLU A 786 14.92 14.47 -73.40
C GLU A 786 15.32 12.99 -73.61
N SER A 787 14.38 12.09 -73.26
CA SER A 787 14.23 10.69 -73.70
C SER A 787 15.05 9.62 -72.94
N SER A 788 14.64 8.34 -72.86
CA SER A 788 13.34 7.64 -72.66
C SER A 788 13.59 6.11 -72.75
N VAL A 789 12.65 5.25 -72.30
CA VAL A 789 12.67 3.77 -72.52
C VAL A 789 13.80 3.07 -71.66
N GLU A 790 13.76 1.82 -71.18
CA GLU A 790 12.96 0.61 -71.45
C GLU A 790 12.65 -0.23 -70.17
N ALA A 791 11.90 -1.34 -70.33
CA ALA A 791 11.79 -2.48 -69.40
C ALA A 791 12.78 -3.61 -69.85
N PRO A 792 12.65 -4.97 -69.66
CA PRO A 792 11.57 -5.79 -69.05
C PRO A 792 11.96 -7.16 -68.37
N LYS A 793 10.93 -7.95 -68.01
CA LYS A 793 10.83 -9.46 -67.99
C LYS A 793 11.49 -10.36 -66.90
N LYS A 794 10.59 -10.98 -66.10
CA LYS A 794 10.35 -12.45 -65.87
C LYS A 794 11.03 -13.29 -64.75
N LYS A 795 10.12 -13.82 -63.89
CA LYS A 795 10.00 -15.17 -63.23
C LYS A 795 10.64 -16.40 -63.93
N PRO A 796 10.74 -17.61 -63.29
CA PRO A 796 10.85 -18.00 -61.85
C PRO A 796 11.77 -19.25 -61.57
N ALA A 797 11.78 -19.76 -60.32
CA ALA A 797 11.61 -21.20 -59.92
C ALA A 797 12.67 -21.92 -59.01
N THR A 798 12.13 -22.79 -58.14
CA THR A 798 12.63 -24.09 -57.61
C THR A 798 13.76 -24.24 -56.55
N ARG A 799 13.47 -25.18 -55.63
CA ARG A 799 14.26 -25.91 -54.60
C ARG A 799 15.46 -26.71 -55.19
N PRO A 800 16.50 -27.14 -54.42
CA PRO A 800 16.38 -28.29 -53.47
C PRO A 800 17.25 -28.19 -52.17
N ALA A 801 17.46 -29.33 -51.49
CA ALA A 801 18.03 -29.45 -50.12
C ALA A 801 19.42 -30.15 -50.05
N GLY A 802 20.15 -30.07 -48.91
CA GLY A 802 21.48 -30.70 -48.78
C GLY A 802 22.13 -30.78 -47.37
N GLN A 803 21.75 -31.81 -46.60
CA GLN A 803 22.50 -32.59 -45.56
C GLN A 803 23.72 -32.05 -44.74
N ARG A 804 23.61 -32.24 -43.40
CA ARG A 804 24.56 -32.88 -42.43
C ARG A 804 26.05 -32.45 -42.30
N ARG A 805 26.46 -32.20 -41.04
CA ARG A 805 27.64 -32.76 -40.27
C ARG A 805 27.44 -32.37 -38.78
N SER A 806 27.35 -33.27 -37.79
CA SER A 806 28.45 -33.94 -37.03
C SER A 806 29.59 -33.00 -36.63
N SER A 807 29.97 -32.83 -35.35
CA SER A 807 30.38 -33.88 -34.40
C SER A 807 30.32 -33.43 -32.91
N PRO A 808 30.50 -34.32 -31.91
CA PRO A 808 30.27 -34.03 -30.49
C PRO A 808 31.55 -33.88 -29.64
N ARG A 809 31.42 -33.42 -28.39
CA ARG A 809 32.30 -33.85 -27.28
C ARG A 809 31.64 -33.72 -25.90
N LYS A 810 32.00 -34.62 -24.98
CA LYS A 810 31.67 -34.56 -23.54
C LYS A 810 32.67 -33.68 -22.81
N ARG A 811 32.23 -33.02 -21.74
CA ARG A 811 32.81 -33.26 -20.41
C ARG A 811 31.71 -33.21 -19.35
#